data_AF-A0A7R9P053-F1
#
_entry.id   AF-A0A7R9P053-F1
#
_cell.length_a   1.000
_cell.length_b   1.000
_cell.length_c   1.000
_cell.angle_alpha   90.00
_cell.angle_beta   90.00
_cell.angle_gamma   90.00
#
_symmetry.space_group_name_H-M   'P 1'
#
loop_
_entity.id
_entity.type
_entity.pdbx_description
1 polymer ?
#
loop_
_entity_poly.entity_id
_entity_poly.type
_entity_poly.pdbx_seq_one_letter_code
_entity_poly.pdbx_strand_id
1 'polypeptide(L)'
;MPPTLELFLKESDRIMIEEEWTQNGTIQHAAEKTRGSNPRSLDNTQGGHRSNLYTGRVLSVDNIYRSRDSLVGNNGRNSSTGRQGGRFQHGDNFGVGPFQQAPGNHQNYRRNHQRRGQGPGDRGYQYGENSGNQKSRGSSGGGAYKQILGYKRLEELTKQNPEEVITVLANQNSGFYDLLKSDTLRPDLVILLVKALAISCKAEFNALKSSILASTFQEKFLDRLITLIGQLPTDDKRKHCFKFVIGDCLILCKAVMKLLPNNACDSFPRLFMTMNGALEGMKLYQKVNLEKESTHLKELQEQLIIAIEERQTRGLIVSKATELLQHTPPPDNFRELSVFPTSKDIMSLEKPFVRPNIVEGAYTSVEHYLDVQFRLMREDFVKPLREGISEYLNMTNLRKKGHVSSIRIYHKVLFQESMVVRDKIGLMVCFDPDKKMRKINWEHAKRFLFGSLLCFTQDNFQTVLFATVVERDLKGLKEGRIMIEFCEGTHPPNDLRKQEYLMVESEVYFEPYYHVLKALQKMDEDIFPMSEYIVEVQPESYRPKYFTNENVRYNLDGHVFSVLEERAWPRASQLKLDESQFQAFKSALTKEFVVIQGPPGTGKTYLGLKVARALLRNSNSWNQPKTPVLVVCFTNHALDQFLEGLIPVTKNLVRVGRQSE
;
A
#
# COMPACT_ATOMS: atom_id res chain seq x y z
N MET A 1 35.37 -15.26 -20.72
CA MET A 1 34.19 -14.55 -21.23
C MET A 1 33.80 -15.18 -22.55
N PRO A 2 32.58 -15.74 -22.72
CA PRO A 2 32.19 -16.29 -24.00
C PRO A 2 31.60 -15.21 -24.93
N PRO A 3 31.64 -15.41 -26.26
CA PRO A 3 31.34 -14.40 -27.30
C PRO A 3 29.85 -14.11 -27.50
N THR A 4 28.97 -14.64 -26.64
CA THR A 4 27.51 -14.57 -26.77
C THR A 4 26.91 -13.24 -26.32
N LEU A 5 27.65 -12.42 -25.55
CA LEU A 5 27.18 -11.11 -25.08
C LEU A 5 27.22 -10.01 -26.15
N GLU A 6 28.09 -10.14 -27.15
CA GLU A 6 28.26 -9.12 -28.20
C GLU A 6 27.22 -9.23 -29.33
N LEU A 7 26.65 -10.43 -29.52
CA LEU A 7 25.57 -10.67 -30.47
C LEU A 7 24.21 -10.19 -29.93
N PHE A 8 23.95 -10.32 -28.62
CA PHE A 8 22.68 -9.88 -28.02
C PHE A 8 22.57 -8.36 -27.84
N LEU A 9 23.70 -7.66 -27.65
CA LEU A 9 23.72 -6.20 -27.61
C LEU A 9 23.44 -5.58 -29.01
N LYS A 10 23.79 -6.28 -30.10
CA LYS A 10 23.43 -5.85 -31.46
C LYS A 10 21.97 -6.14 -31.86
N GLU A 11 21.32 -7.09 -31.19
CA GLU A 11 19.91 -7.44 -31.43
C GLU A 11 18.93 -6.64 -30.57
N SER A 12 19.35 -6.18 -29.38
CA SER A 12 18.53 -5.28 -28.54
C SER A 12 18.37 -3.88 -29.12
N ASP A 13 19.36 -3.39 -29.89
CA ASP A 13 19.24 -2.15 -30.67
C ASP A 13 18.37 -2.29 -31.93
N ARG A 14 18.12 -3.52 -32.42
CA ARG A 14 17.23 -3.78 -33.57
C ARG A 14 15.77 -3.97 -33.19
N ILE A 15 15.47 -4.47 -32.00
CA ILE A 15 14.09 -4.74 -31.56
C ILE A 15 13.34 -3.44 -31.15
N MET A 16 14.04 -2.31 -31.01
CA MET A 16 13.42 -1.00 -30.72
C MET A 16 13.07 -0.15 -31.95
N ILE A 17 13.25 -0.65 -33.19
CA ILE A 17 13.01 0.15 -34.42
C ILE A 17 12.09 -0.55 -35.46
N GLU A 18 11.68 -1.81 -35.29
CA GLU A 18 10.77 -2.48 -36.25
C GLU A 18 9.33 -2.62 -35.74
N GLU A 19 8.62 -1.50 -35.61
CA GLU A 19 7.16 -1.39 -35.80
C GLU A 19 6.81 0.02 -36.30
N GLU A 20 7.23 0.35 -37.51
CA GLU A 20 6.56 1.29 -38.42
C GLU A 20 7.35 1.33 -39.74
N TRP A 21 6.70 1.76 -40.82
CA TRP A 21 7.21 1.90 -42.19
C TRP A 21 7.05 0.67 -43.10
N THR A 22 5.82 0.50 -43.58
CA THR A 22 5.60 0.18 -45.00
C THR A 22 4.87 1.32 -45.71
N GLN A 23 5.51 1.78 -46.78
CA GLN A 23 5.01 2.56 -47.94
C GLN A 23 4.97 4.10 -47.93
N ASN A 24 6.05 4.64 -48.51
CA ASN A 24 6.11 5.50 -49.72
C ASN A 24 6.62 6.95 -49.54
N GLY A 25 7.75 7.25 -50.21
CA GLY A 25 7.97 8.57 -50.83
C GLY A 25 9.32 9.29 -50.66
N THR A 26 10.39 8.76 -51.26
CA THR A 26 11.40 9.48 -52.07
C THR A 26 12.27 10.63 -51.49
N ILE A 27 13.52 10.29 -51.12
CA ILE A 27 14.85 10.85 -51.51
C ILE A 27 15.05 12.40 -51.59
N GLN A 28 15.96 12.98 -50.78
CA GLN A 28 17.27 13.55 -51.24
C GLN A 28 18.18 14.07 -50.10
N HIS A 29 19.44 13.67 -50.19
CA HIS A 29 20.61 14.03 -49.39
C HIS A 29 21.10 15.47 -49.62
N ALA A 30 21.71 16.09 -48.60
CA ALA A 30 22.98 16.82 -48.74
C ALA A 30 23.66 17.01 -47.37
N ALA A 31 24.97 16.79 -47.32
CA ALA A 31 25.85 16.88 -46.17
C ALA A 31 26.81 18.07 -46.33
N GLU A 32 27.28 18.66 -45.22
CA GLU A 32 28.62 19.29 -45.07
C GLU A 32 28.82 19.70 -43.60
N LYS A 33 29.82 19.13 -42.89
CA LYS A 33 31.17 19.70 -42.60
C LYS A 33 31.09 21.08 -41.91
N THR A 34 31.74 21.39 -40.77
CA THR A 34 33.14 21.13 -40.38
C THR A 34 33.39 21.64 -38.93
N ARG A 35 34.38 21.05 -38.23
CA ARG A 35 35.43 21.62 -37.32
C ARG A 35 35.07 22.88 -36.50
N GLY A 36 35.35 23.02 -35.20
CA GLY A 36 36.38 22.46 -34.33
C GLY A 36 36.89 23.58 -33.38
N SER A 37 37.54 23.18 -32.29
CA SER A 37 38.38 23.96 -31.34
C SER A 37 37.75 24.98 -30.37
N ASN A 38 37.75 24.58 -29.10
CA ASN A 38 37.97 25.40 -27.88
C ASN A 38 39.52 25.60 -27.71
N PRO A 39 40.11 26.34 -26.72
CA PRO A 39 39.55 27.01 -25.52
C PRO A 39 40.24 28.34 -25.05
N ARG A 40 39.82 28.82 -23.85
CA ARG A 40 40.54 29.57 -22.77
C ARG A 40 40.45 31.12 -22.65
N SER A 41 39.73 31.51 -21.58
CA SER A 41 40.15 32.28 -20.39
C SER A 41 40.48 33.79 -20.42
N LEU A 42 39.89 34.46 -19.40
CA LEU A 42 40.33 35.61 -18.57
C LEU A 42 39.82 37.03 -18.88
N ASP A 43 39.06 37.51 -17.90
CA ASP A 43 39.09 38.82 -17.22
C ASP A 43 38.75 40.15 -17.94
N ASN A 44 37.70 40.76 -17.37
CA ASN A 44 37.68 42.06 -16.67
C ASN A 44 36.86 43.23 -17.25
N THR A 45 35.93 43.65 -16.39
CA THR A 45 35.52 45.03 -16.01
C THR A 45 34.77 45.94 -16.98
N GLN A 46 33.56 46.33 -16.57
CA GLN A 46 33.11 47.73 -16.32
C GLN A 46 31.66 47.68 -15.79
N GLY A 47 31.35 48.12 -14.55
CA GLY A 47 30.81 49.45 -14.22
C GLY A 47 29.26 49.43 -14.17
N GLY A 48 28.51 49.92 -13.18
CA GLY A 48 28.81 50.66 -11.95
C GLY A 48 27.52 50.90 -11.10
N HIS A 49 27.73 51.54 -9.93
CA HIS A 49 26.78 52.24 -9.03
C HIS A 49 25.72 51.43 -8.25
N ARG A 50 25.92 51.18 -6.94
CA ARG A 50 25.68 52.03 -5.72
C ARG A 50 24.21 52.09 -5.26
N SER A 51 23.89 51.45 -4.13
CA SER A 51 23.16 52.07 -3.01
C SER A 51 23.14 51.22 -1.73
N ASN A 52 23.81 51.75 -0.70
CA ASN A 52 23.61 51.72 0.75
C ASN A 52 22.81 50.60 1.47
N LEU A 53 23.53 50.04 2.44
CA LEU A 53 23.10 49.39 3.67
C LEU A 53 22.00 50.15 4.43
N TYR A 54 20.98 49.42 4.90
CA TYR A 54 20.29 49.68 6.15
C TYR A 54 19.99 48.37 6.88
N THR A 55 20.40 48.36 8.15
CA THR A 55 20.26 47.31 9.16
C THR A 55 18.80 47.00 9.50
N GLY A 56 18.39 45.74 9.34
CA GLY A 56 17.06 45.24 9.73
C GLY A 56 17.00 44.78 11.18
N ARG A 57 16.26 45.52 12.01
CA ARG A 57 15.83 45.14 13.36
C ARG A 57 14.85 43.96 13.30
N VAL A 58 15.07 43.00 14.19
CA VAL A 58 14.13 41.95 14.58
C VAL A 58 12.93 42.59 15.30
N LEU A 59 11.72 42.38 14.79
CA LEU A 59 10.47 42.72 15.47
C LEU A 59 9.69 41.42 15.74
N SER A 60 9.47 41.19 17.04
CA SER A 60 8.56 40.20 17.61
C SER A 60 7.11 40.49 17.20
N VAL A 61 6.38 39.47 16.78
CA VAL A 61 4.93 39.54 16.55
C VAL A 61 4.25 38.77 17.68
N ASP A 62 3.93 39.49 18.76
CA ASP A 62 2.88 39.14 19.72
C ASP A 62 1.67 40.03 19.44
N ASN A 63 0.46 39.46 19.64
CA ASN A 63 -0.87 40.08 19.60
C ASN A 63 -1.55 40.28 18.24
N ILE A 64 -2.29 39.26 17.78
CA ILE A 64 -3.56 39.47 17.05
C ILE A 64 -4.58 38.45 17.58
N TYR A 65 -5.84 38.90 17.74
CA TYR A 65 -7.03 38.22 18.29
C TYR A 65 -7.34 38.40 19.78
N ARG A 66 -7.61 39.65 20.15
CA ARG A 66 -8.77 39.97 21.00
C ARG A 66 -9.63 41.02 20.30
N SER A 67 -10.94 40.87 20.50
CA SER A 67 -12.04 41.81 20.22
C SER A 67 -12.90 41.50 19.00
N ARG A 68 -14.02 40.82 19.25
CA ARG A 68 -15.35 41.23 18.77
C ARG A 68 -16.42 40.76 19.76
N ASP A 69 -16.71 41.64 20.72
CA ASP A 69 -18.04 41.74 21.31
C ASP A 69 -18.95 42.47 20.32
N SER A 70 -20.23 42.06 20.25
CA SER A 70 -21.41 42.89 20.53
C SER A 70 -22.64 42.62 19.61
N LEU A 71 -23.77 42.34 20.30
CA LEU A 71 -25.17 42.73 19.99
C LEU A 71 -25.82 42.08 18.76
N VAL A 72 -26.93 41.36 18.84
CA VAL A 72 -28.34 41.74 19.16
C VAL A 72 -29.08 40.39 19.34
N GLY A 73 -30.11 40.16 20.17
CA GLY A 73 -31.02 41.00 20.92
C GLY A 73 -32.04 40.09 21.62
N ASN A 74 -32.67 40.69 22.62
CA ASN A 74 -33.45 40.09 23.70
C ASN A 74 -34.92 39.89 23.30
N ASN A 75 -35.54 38.78 23.73
CA ASN A 75 -36.96 38.56 24.01
C ASN A 75 -37.08 37.10 24.48
N GLY A 76 -37.60 36.70 25.63
CA GLY A 76 -38.41 37.39 26.62
C GLY A 76 -39.40 36.38 27.22
N ARG A 77 -39.09 35.88 28.41
CA ARG A 77 -39.98 35.49 29.54
C ARG A 77 -40.79 34.16 29.56
N ASN A 78 -40.77 33.63 30.79
CA ASN A 78 -41.71 32.74 31.51
C ASN A 78 -41.69 31.23 31.19
N SER A 79 -41.76 30.30 32.16
CA SER A 79 -41.81 30.36 33.62
C SER A 79 -41.73 28.93 34.18
N SER A 80 -41.00 28.77 35.29
CA SER A 80 -41.18 27.89 36.47
C SER A 80 -41.84 26.48 36.41
N THR A 81 -41.37 25.64 37.35
CA THR A 81 -41.89 24.34 37.85
C THR A 81 -41.52 23.12 36.99
N GLY A 82 -41.15 21.95 37.51
CA GLY A 82 -41.05 21.42 38.85
C GLY A 82 -41.05 19.89 38.76
N ARG A 83 -40.09 19.24 39.43
CA ARG A 83 -40.06 17.84 39.94
C ARG A 83 -40.48 16.63 39.07
N GLN A 84 -39.53 15.67 39.08
CA GLN A 84 -39.68 14.21 39.32
C GLN A 84 -40.40 13.31 38.30
N GLY A 85 -39.61 12.38 37.76
CA GLY A 85 -39.87 10.93 37.93
C GLY A 85 -40.73 10.24 36.88
N GLY A 86 -40.13 9.32 36.11
CA GLY A 86 -40.88 8.32 35.34
C GLY A 86 -40.09 7.69 34.20
N ARG A 87 -39.51 6.50 34.45
CA ARG A 87 -38.87 5.60 33.47
C ARG A 87 -39.90 4.93 32.56
N PHE A 88 -39.58 4.75 31.27
CA PHE A 88 -39.84 3.58 30.40
C PHE A 88 -38.85 3.67 29.19
N GLN A 89 -37.76 2.89 29.10
CA GLN A 89 -37.57 1.62 28.33
C GLN A 89 -38.27 1.63 26.95
N HIS A 90 -37.66 1.41 25.78
CA HIS A 90 -36.54 0.58 25.26
C HIS A 90 -35.83 1.36 24.11
N GLY A 91 -34.63 1.07 23.60
CA GLY A 91 -33.69 -0.06 23.69
C GLY A 91 -32.92 -0.12 22.35
N ASP A 92 -31.58 -0.06 22.40
CA ASP A 92 -30.62 -0.91 21.65
C ASP A 92 -29.23 -0.25 21.46
N ASN A 93 -28.36 -0.60 22.42
CA ASN A 93 -26.99 -1.10 22.29
C ASN A 93 -26.23 -0.93 20.97
N PHE A 94 -25.01 -0.35 21.07
CA PHE A 94 -23.74 -1.09 20.89
C PHE A 94 -22.63 -0.39 21.68
N GLY A 95 -22.00 -1.11 22.63
CA GLY A 95 -20.85 -0.64 23.39
C GLY A 95 -19.89 -1.80 23.66
N VAL A 96 -18.64 -1.64 23.19
CA VAL A 96 -17.52 -2.52 23.51
C VAL A 96 -16.61 -1.77 24.46
N GLY A 97 -16.31 -2.35 25.61
CA GLY A 97 -15.36 -1.84 26.59
C GLY A 97 -15.11 -2.84 27.73
N PRO A 98 -13.94 -2.78 28.38
CA PRO A 98 -13.14 -3.96 28.76
C PRO A 98 -13.00 -4.16 30.29
N PHE A 99 -12.37 -5.27 30.73
CA PHE A 99 -11.24 -5.35 31.70
C PHE A 99 -11.16 -6.67 32.54
N GLN A 100 -9.89 -7.01 32.81
CA GLN A 100 -9.23 -8.00 33.72
C GLN A 100 -9.70 -7.91 35.20
N GLN A 101 -9.44 -8.79 36.20
CA GLN A 101 -8.58 -10.00 36.44
C GLN A 101 -8.99 -10.64 37.81
N ALA A 102 -8.96 -11.99 37.91
CA ALA A 102 -8.58 -12.92 39.04
C ALA A 102 -9.05 -12.69 40.52
N PRO A 103 -8.87 -13.63 41.51
CA PRO A 103 -8.23 -14.97 41.52
C PRO A 103 -8.99 -16.11 42.30
N GLY A 104 -8.47 -17.36 42.30
CA GLY A 104 -8.66 -18.30 43.43
C GLY A 104 -8.88 -19.81 43.17
N ASN A 105 -7.80 -20.58 43.30
CA ASN A 105 -7.65 -21.91 43.96
C ASN A 105 -8.40 -23.22 43.57
N HIS A 106 -7.54 -24.23 43.27
CA HIS A 106 -7.44 -25.58 43.86
C HIS A 106 -8.21 -26.80 43.30
N GLN A 107 -7.37 -27.74 42.82
CA GLN A 107 -7.32 -29.19 43.15
C GLN A 107 -8.25 -30.21 42.45
N ASN A 108 -7.55 -31.11 41.72
CA ASN A 108 -7.49 -32.56 41.94
C ASN A 108 -8.33 -33.57 41.12
N TYR A 109 -7.55 -34.45 40.47
CA TYR A 109 -7.61 -35.93 40.38
C TYR A 109 -8.50 -36.70 39.36
N ARG A 110 -7.76 -37.57 38.63
CA ARG A 110 -8.01 -38.99 38.23
C ARG A 110 -9.04 -39.27 37.12
N ARG A 111 -8.59 -39.76 35.95
CA ARG A 111 -8.23 -41.16 35.56
C ARG A 111 -9.43 -42.10 35.36
N ASN A 112 -9.62 -42.46 34.10
CA ASN A 112 -9.99 -43.77 33.50
C ASN A 112 -10.81 -44.77 34.32
N HIS A 113 -11.88 -45.29 33.70
CA HIS A 113 -12.05 -46.74 33.54
C HIS A 113 -12.84 -47.10 32.27
N GLN A 114 -12.30 -48.08 31.54
CA GLN A 114 -12.95 -48.84 30.47
C GLN A 114 -13.92 -49.89 31.06
N ARG A 115 -15.02 -50.21 30.35
CA ARG A 115 -15.25 -51.50 29.63
C ARG A 115 -16.73 -51.85 29.45
N ARG A 116 -16.98 -52.49 28.29
CA ARG A 116 -18.02 -53.47 27.91
C ARG A 116 -19.48 -52.97 27.95
N GLY A 117 -20.31 -53.09 26.93
CA GLY A 117 -20.29 -53.94 25.73
C GLY A 117 -21.56 -54.79 25.72
N GLN A 118 -22.35 -54.76 24.64
CA GLN A 118 -23.19 -55.85 24.09
C GLN A 118 -24.18 -55.28 23.05
N GLY A 119 -24.12 -55.80 21.82
CA GLY A 119 -25.32 -55.93 20.95
C GLY A 119 -26.15 -57.13 21.40
N PRO A 120 -27.09 -57.70 20.60
CA PRO A 120 -27.07 -57.76 19.12
C PRO A 120 -28.45 -57.77 18.40
N GLY A 121 -28.38 -57.82 17.04
CA GLY A 121 -29.36 -58.47 16.15
C GLY A 121 -30.36 -57.52 15.46
N ASP A 122 -30.87 -57.76 14.25
CA ASP A 122 -30.56 -58.67 13.14
C ASP A 122 -31.47 -58.21 11.96
N ARG A 123 -31.04 -58.47 10.72
CA ARG A 123 -31.81 -58.62 9.44
C ARG A 123 -32.87 -57.60 8.96
N GLY A 124 -32.70 -57.20 7.69
CA GLY A 124 -33.71 -57.54 6.65
C GLY A 124 -34.10 -56.48 5.60
N TYR A 125 -33.98 -56.86 4.32
CA TYR A 125 -34.82 -56.52 3.15
C TYR A 125 -34.65 -55.18 2.39
N GLN A 126 -33.71 -55.17 1.43
CA GLN A 126 -33.91 -55.29 -0.03
C GLN A 126 -35.10 -54.61 -0.78
N TYR A 127 -34.70 -53.79 -1.78
CA TYR A 127 -35.28 -53.37 -3.08
C TYR A 127 -36.67 -52.72 -3.23
N GLY A 128 -36.70 -51.61 -3.98
CA GLY A 128 -37.88 -51.05 -4.64
C GLY A 128 -37.54 -49.82 -5.48
N GLU A 129 -37.60 -49.95 -6.81
CA GLU A 129 -37.35 -48.92 -7.82
C GLU A 129 -38.45 -47.84 -7.91
N ASN A 130 -38.04 -46.72 -8.53
CA ASN A 130 -38.72 -46.04 -9.64
C ASN A 130 -39.27 -44.60 -9.47
N SER A 131 -38.84 -43.78 -10.43
CA SER A 131 -39.46 -42.60 -11.06
C SER A 131 -39.75 -41.33 -10.26
N GLY A 132 -39.00 -40.28 -10.62
CA GLY A 132 -39.52 -39.00 -11.12
C GLY A 132 -40.45 -38.17 -10.24
N ASN A 133 -39.93 -37.07 -9.67
CA ASN A 133 -40.60 -35.78 -9.84
C ASN A 133 -39.69 -34.59 -9.52
N GLN A 134 -39.61 -33.67 -10.48
CA GLN A 134 -39.10 -32.32 -10.31
C GLN A 134 -39.93 -31.60 -9.24
N LYS A 135 -39.27 -31.05 -8.21
CA LYS A 135 -39.81 -29.91 -7.46
C LYS A 135 -38.72 -28.88 -7.22
N SER A 136 -38.77 -27.84 -8.06
CA SER A 136 -38.26 -26.51 -7.78
C SER A 136 -38.78 -26.03 -6.41
N ARG A 137 -37.87 -25.64 -5.51
CA ARG A 137 -38.18 -24.82 -4.34
C ARG A 137 -37.08 -23.80 -4.11
N GLY A 138 -37.36 -22.60 -4.59
CA GLY A 138 -37.51 -21.42 -3.73
C GLY A 138 -36.33 -21.04 -2.85
N SER A 139 -35.65 -19.98 -3.29
CA SER A 139 -34.84 -19.10 -2.46
C SER A 139 -35.60 -18.67 -1.20
N SER A 140 -34.98 -18.85 -0.04
CA SER A 140 -35.38 -18.23 1.22
C SER A 140 -34.11 -17.89 1.99
N GLY A 141 -33.95 -16.59 2.28
CA GLY A 141 -32.78 -16.05 2.97
C GLY A 141 -32.59 -16.68 4.35
N GLY A 142 -31.36 -17.11 4.61
CA GLY A 142 -30.87 -17.56 5.90
C GLY A 142 -29.41 -17.14 6.03
N GLY A 143 -29.03 -16.59 7.19
CA GLY A 143 -27.70 -16.05 7.45
C GLY A 143 -26.58 -17.02 7.04
N ALA A 144 -25.48 -16.47 6.52
CA ALA A 144 -24.35 -17.22 6.02
C ALA A 144 -23.70 -18.05 7.15
N TYR A 145 -24.15 -19.29 7.32
CA TYR A 145 -23.40 -20.30 8.06
C TYR A 145 -22.08 -20.53 7.32
N LYS A 146 -20.96 -20.17 7.96
CA LYS A 146 -19.61 -20.43 7.46
C LYS A 146 -19.46 -21.95 7.30
N GLN A 147 -19.37 -22.46 6.07
CA GLN A 147 -19.31 -23.90 5.83
C GLN A 147 -17.93 -24.42 6.21
N ILE A 148 -17.87 -25.52 6.96
CA ILE A 148 -16.61 -26.19 7.31
C ILE A 148 -16.26 -27.16 6.17
N LEU A 149 -15.11 -26.96 5.53
CA LEU A 149 -14.61 -27.87 4.49
C LEU A 149 -13.96 -29.13 5.11
N GLY A 150 -14.79 -30.08 5.53
CA GLY A 150 -14.35 -31.36 6.10
C GLY A 150 -14.03 -32.44 5.07
N TYR A 151 -13.50 -33.58 5.53
CA TYR A 151 -13.09 -34.73 4.69
C TYR A 151 -14.19 -35.19 3.72
N LYS A 152 -15.42 -35.44 4.21
CA LYS A 152 -16.55 -35.90 3.38
C LYS A 152 -16.90 -34.91 2.28
N ARG A 153 -16.86 -33.61 2.60
CA ARG A 153 -17.20 -32.55 1.64
C ARG A 153 -16.13 -32.41 0.55
N LEU A 154 -14.85 -32.51 0.91
CA LEU A 154 -13.76 -32.57 -0.06
C LEU A 154 -13.84 -33.82 -0.93
N GLU A 155 -14.17 -34.97 -0.36
CA GLU A 155 -14.35 -36.22 -1.12
C GLU A 155 -15.49 -36.11 -2.14
N GLU A 156 -16.64 -35.54 -1.76
CA GLU A 156 -17.73 -35.21 -2.69
C GLU A 156 -17.29 -34.22 -3.77
N LEU A 157 -16.56 -33.18 -3.38
CA LEU A 157 -16.08 -32.14 -4.30
C LEU A 157 -15.15 -32.72 -5.37
N THR A 158 -14.27 -33.65 -5.01
CA THR A 158 -13.37 -34.31 -5.99
C THR A 158 -14.09 -35.19 -7.03
N LYS A 159 -15.41 -35.40 -6.90
CA LYS A 159 -16.25 -36.13 -7.86
C LYS A 159 -17.01 -35.20 -8.81
N GLN A 160 -16.96 -33.89 -8.59
CA GLN A 160 -17.65 -32.89 -9.42
C GLN A 160 -16.82 -32.49 -10.65
N ASN A 161 -17.44 -31.74 -11.57
CA ASN A 161 -16.74 -31.19 -12.73
C ASN A 161 -15.76 -30.06 -12.30
N PRO A 162 -14.72 -29.77 -13.10
CA PRO A 162 -13.71 -28.76 -12.74
C PRO A 162 -14.28 -27.37 -12.43
N GLU A 163 -15.36 -26.98 -13.10
CA GLU A 163 -15.97 -25.64 -12.98
C GLU A 163 -16.75 -25.45 -11.67
N GLU A 164 -17.41 -26.50 -11.19
CA GLU A 164 -18.03 -26.52 -9.86
C GLU A 164 -16.96 -26.50 -8.78
N VAL A 165 -15.90 -27.31 -8.94
CA VAL A 165 -14.81 -27.39 -7.96
C VAL A 165 -14.14 -26.03 -7.77
N ILE A 166 -13.76 -25.35 -8.86
CA ILE A 166 -13.10 -24.06 -8.76
C ILE A 166 -14.00 -22.97 -8.18
N THR A 167 -15.30 -22.98 -8.52
CA THR A 167 -16.27 -22.01 -7.98
C THR A 167 -16.47 -22.19 -6.48
N VAL A 168 -16.54 -23.44 -6.02
CA VAL A 168 -16.63 -23.75 -4.58
C VAL A 168 -15.36 -23.36 -3.84
N LEU A 169 -14.18 -23.68 -4.38
CA LEU A 169 -12.90 -23.33 -3.74
C LEU A 169 -12.66 -21.81 -3.71
N ALA A 170 -13.07 -21.09 -4.75
CA ALA A 170 -12.94 -19.63 -4.83
C ALA A 170 -13.88 -18.89 -3.86
N ASN A 171 -14.99 -19.52 -3.44
CA ASN A 171 -15.95 -18.91 -2.56
C ASN A 171 -15.34 -18.69 -1.16
N GLN A 172 -15.35 -17.45 -0.68
CA GLN A 172 -14.79 -17.06 0.62
C GLN A 172 -15.47 -17.78 1.80
N ASN A 173 -16.73 -18.19 1.64
CA ASN A 173 -17.52 -18.86 2.67
C ASN A 173 -17.40 -20.40 2.65
N SER A 174 -16.58 -20.96 1.74
CA SER A 174 -16.40 -22.40 1.57
C SER A 174 -15.60 -23.08 2.70
N GLY A 175 -14.90 -22.30 3.53
CA GLY A 175 -13.98 -22.81 4.55
C GLY A 175 -12.63 -23.27 3.99
N PHE A 176 -12.36 -23.12 2.69
CA PHE A 176 -11.09 -23.51 2.05
C PHE A 176 -9.88 -22.74 2.63
N TYR A 177 -9.97 -21.42 2.74
CA TYR A 177 -8.88 -20.60 3.29
C TYR A 177 -8.62 -20.87 4.78
N ASP A 178 -9.68 -21.18 5.54
CA ASP A 178 -9.54 -21.58 6.94
C ASP A 178 -8.84 -22.94 7.05
N LEU A 179 -9.14 -23.86 6.12
CA LEU A 179 -8.49 -25.18 6.06
C LEU A 179 -7.00 -25.06 5.76
N LEU A 180 -6.59 -24.18 4.83
CA LEU A 180 -5.19 -23.92 4.53
C LEU A 180 -4.41 -23.37 5.74
N LYS A 181 -5.08 -22.57 6.58
CA LYS A 181 -4.48 -21.94 7.78
C LYS A 181 -4.48 -22.83 9.03
N SER A 182 -5.25 -23.90 9.05
CA SER A 182 -5.34 -24.82 10.20
C SER A 182 -3.98 -25.40 10.58
N ASP A 183 -3.60 -25.40 11.85
CA ASP A 183 -2.32 -25.94 12.33
C ASP A 183 -2.25 -27.48 12.32
N THR A 184 -3.38 -28.16 12.22
CA THR A 184 -3.49 -29.63 12.28
C THR A 184 -4.25 -30.19 11.07
N LEU A 185 -3.55 -30.38 9.95
CA LEU A 185 -4.10 -31.10 8.79
C LEU A 185 -3.65 -32.56 8.80
N ARG A 186 -4.61 -33.48 8.81
CA ARG A 186 -4.32 -34.91 8.65
C ARG A 186 -3.80 -35.19 7.24
N PRO A 187 -2.85 -36.13 7.04
CA PRO A 187 -2.27 -36.38 5.72
C PRO A 187 -3.31 -36.77 4.66
N ASP A 188 -4.35 -37.53 5.02
CA ASP A 188 -5.42 -37.94 4.10
C ASP A 188 -6.23 -36.75 3.58
N LEU A 189 -6.36 -35.70 4.40
CA LEU A 189 -7.03 -34.46 4.03
C LEU A 189 -6.18 -33.62 3.08
N VAL A 190 -4.85 -33.63 3.25
CA VAL A 190 -3.90 -33.00 2.32
C VAL A 190 -3.93 -33.69 0.96
N ILE A 191 -4.00 -35.03 0.92
CA ILE A 191 -4.13 -35.80 -0.33
C ILE A 191 -5.41 -35.40 -1.08
N LEU A 192 -6.55 -35.34 -0.40
CA LEU A 192 -7.81 -34.91 -1.02
C LEU A 192 -7.76 -33.45 -1.48
N LEU A 193 -7.08 -32.59 -0.74
CA LEU A 193 -6.93 -31.18 -1.09
C LEU A 193 -6.08 -31.01 -2.35
N VAL A 194 -4.94 -31.70 -2.44
CA VAL A 194 -4.08 -31.75 -3.63
C VAL A 194 -4.87 -32.23 -4.84
N LYS A 195 -5.69 -33.28 -4.68
CA LYS A 195 -6.57 -33.79 -5.74
C LYS A 195 -7.62 -32.76 -6.18
N ALA A 196 -8.30 -32.11 -5.24
CA ALA A 196 -9.29 -31.09 -5.55
C ALA A 196 -8.68 -29.90 -6.29
N LEU A 197 -7.49 -29.47 -5.86
CA LEU A 197 -6.73 -28.40 -6.52
C LEU A 197 -6.30 -28.82 -7.94
N ALA A 198 -5.79 -30.04 -8.12
CA ALA A 198 -5.40 -30.54 -9.44
C ALA A 198 -6.59 -30.61 -10.41
N ILE A 199 -7.78 -30.97 -9.92
CA ILE A 199 -9.03 -30.90 -10.71
C ILE A 199 -9.37 -29.45 -11.05
N SER A 200 -9.28 -28.52 -10.09
CA SER A 200 -9.56 -27.10 -10.32
C SER A 200 -8.62 -26.47 -11.36
N CYS A 201 -7.38 -26.95 -11.48
CA CYS A 201 -6.44 -26.47 -12.50
C CYS A 201 -6.86 -26.82 -13.94
N LYS A 202 -7.79 -27.75 -14.11
CA LYS A 202 -8.35 -28.14 -15.42
C LYS A 202 -9.51 -27.25 -15.86
N ALA A 203 -10.01 -26.37 -14.99
CA ALA A 203 -11.08 -25.40 -15.30
C ALA A 203 -10.60 -24.28 -16.26
N GLU A 204 -11.50 -23.64 -16.99
CA GLU A 204 -11.16 -22.56 -17.93
C GLU A 204 -10.90 -21.20 -17.24
N PHE A 205 -11.40 -20.99 -16.02
CA PHE A 205 -11.32 -19.69 -15.32
C PHE A 205 -9.91 -19.33 -14.80
N ASN A 206 -9.07 -18.71 -15.64
CA ASN A 206 -7.70 -18.31 -15.27
C ASN A 206 -7.60 -17.36 -14.06
N ALA A 207 -8.49 -16.36 -13.93
CA ALA A 207 -8.46 -15.42 -12.82
C ALA A 207 -8.70 -16.11 -11.46
N LEU A 208 -9.67 -17.03 -11.39
CA LEU A 208 -9.95 -17.80 -10.19
C LEU A 208 -8.81 -18.78 -9.88
N LYS A 209 -8.23 -19.43 -10.90
CA LYS A 209 -7.06 -20.32 -10.74
C LYS A 209 -5.89 -19.58 -10.11
N SER A 210 -5.53 -18.40 -10.63
CA SER A 210 -4.43 -17.60 -10.08
C SER A 210 -4.68 -17.19 -8.62
N SER A 211 -5.91 -16.78 -8.28
CA SER A 211 -6.27 -16.40 -6.90
C SER A 211 -6.15 -17.59 -5.91
N ILE A 212 -6.67 -18.76 -6.28
CA ILE A 212 -6.63 -19.96 -5.44
C ILE A 212 -5.18 -20.44 -5.29
N LEU A 213 -4.44 -20.55 -6.40
CA LEU A 213 -3.06 -21.05 -6.39
C LEU A 213 -2.13 -20.12 -5.60
N ALA A 214 -2.25 -18.80 -5.76
CA ALA A 214 -1.45 -17.84 -5.00
C ALA A 214 -1.70 -17.93 -3.48
N SER A 215 -2.94 -18.25 -3.09
CA SER A 215 -3.29 -18.44 -1.68
C SER A 215 -2.88 -19.81 -1.13
N THR A 216 -2.77 -20.82 -2.00
CA THR A 216 -2.45 -22.21 -1.64
C THR A 216 -0.95 -22.42 -1.48
N PHE A 217 -0.14 -21.90 -2.41
CA PHE A 217 1.32 -22.05 -2.41
C PHE A 217 2.01 -21.03 -1.50
N GLN A 218 1.53 -20.93 -0.25
CA GLN A 218 2.23 -20.27 0.86
C GLN A 218 3.16 -21.28 1.56
N GLU A 219 4.25 -20.81 2.19
CA GLU A 219 5.30 -21.66 2.78
C GLU A 219 4.74 -22.79 3.66
N LYS A 220 3.74 -22.49 4.52
CA LYS A 220 3.16 -23.47 5.45
C LYS A 220 2.51 -24.68 4.77
N PHE A 221 1.79 -24.48 3.66
CA PHE A 221 1.16 -25.58 2.94
C PHE A 221 2.19 -26.35 2.11
N LEU A 222 3.14 -25.64 1.51
CA LEU A 222 4.23 -26.23 0.75
C LEU A 222 5.08 -27.18 1.62
N ASP A 223 5.46 -26.77 2.83
CA ASP A 223 6.21 -27.61 3.77
C ASP A 223 5.46 -28.91 4.13
N ARG A 224 4.14 -28.82 4.29
CA ARG A 224 3.29 -30.00 4.54
C ARG A 224 3.23 -30.92 3.35
N LEU A 225 3.11 -30.37 2.15
CA LEU A 225 3.13 -31.15 0.91
C LEU A 225 4.48 -31.86 0.74
N ILE A 226 5.58 -31.16 0.97
CA ILE A 226 6.94 -31.72 0.93
C ILE A 226 7.09 -32.85 1.95
N THR A 227 6.65 -32.62 3.19
CA THR A 227 6.72 -33.62 4.26
C THR A 227 5.89 -34.87 3.91
N LEU A 228 4.68 -34.68 3.38
CA LEU A 228 3.81 -35.76 2.92
C LEU A 228 4.50 -36.58 1.81
N ILE A 229 4.98 -35.91 0.75
CA ILE A 229 5.60 -36.58 -0.40
C ILE A 229 6.84 -37.38 0.03
N GLY A 230 7.66 -36.82 0.93
CA GLY A 230 8.84 -37.51 1.46
C GLY A 230 8.52 -38.75 2.30
N GLN A 231 7.38 -38.77 3.01
CA GLN A 231 6.97 -39.87 3.88
C GLN A 231 6.13 -40.95 3.17
N LEU A 232 5.47 -40.62 2.05
CA LEU A 232 4.60 -41.57 1.35
C LEU A 232 5.28 -42.89 0.92
N PRO A 233 6.55 -42.92 0.46
CA PRO A 233 7.20 -44.16 0.05
C PRO A 233 7.36 -45.20 1.17
N THR A 234 7.49 -44.74 2.42
CA THR A 234 7.68 -45.58 3.61
C THR A 234 6.38 -45.82 4.39
N ASP A 235 5.26 -45.24 3.95
CA ASP A 235 3.97 -45.36 4.62
C ASP A 235 3.19 -46.57 4.11
N ASP A 236 3.19 -47.67 4.87
CA ASP A 236 2.49 -48.90 4.49
C ASP A 236 0.99 -48.74 4.28
N LYS A 237 0.35 -47.75 4.92
CA LYS A 237 -1.09 -47.50 4.77
C LYS A 237 -1.40 -46.73 3.49
N ARG A 238 -0.49 -45.85 3.04
CA ARG A 238 -0.75 -44.86 1.98
C ARG A 238 0.11 -45.01 0.73
N LYS A 239 1.12 -45.89 0.73
CA LYS A 239 1.97 -46.15 -0.45
C LYS A 239 1.19 -46.46 -1.74
N HIS A 240 0.01 -47.08 -1.62
CA HIS A 240 -0.83 -47.41 -2.76
C HIS A 240 -1.38 -46.19 -3.51
N CYS A 241 -1.51 -45.02 -2.86
CA CYS A 241 -1.99 -43.79 -3.50
C CYS A 241 -0.87 -42.92 -4.10
N PHE A 242 0.40 -43.29 -3.89
CA PHE A 242 1.57 -42.50 -4.26
C PHE A 242 1.54 -42.02 -5.71
N LYS A 243 1.25 -42.93 -6.66
CA LYS A 243 1.21 -42.63 -8.09
C LYS A 243 0.20 -41.52 -8.42
N PHE A 244 -0.98 -41.57 -7.79
CA PHE A 244 -2.02 -40.56 -7.99
C PHE A 244 -1.63 -39.21 -7.38
N VAL A 245 -1.07 -39.22 -6.16
CA VAL A 245 -0.63 -37.99 -5.48
C VAL A 245 0.46 -37.28 -6.27
N ILE A 246 1.47 -38.01 -6.77
CA ILE A 246 2.52 -37.44 -7.62
C ILE A 246 1.92 -36.90 -8.93
N GLY A 247 1.01 -37.63 -9.57
CA GLY A 247 0.32 -37.16 -10.77
C GLY A 247 -0.44 -35.84 -10.55
N ASP A 248 -1.19 -35.74 -9.45
CA ASP A 248 -1.92 -34.52 -9.08
C ASP A 248 -0.95 -33.36 -8.76
N CYS A 249 0.18 -33.64 -8.09
CA CYS A 249 1.22 -32.65 -7.83
C CYS A 249 1.85 -32.11 -9.13
N LEU A 250 2.12 -32.97 -10.12
CA LEU A 250 2.68 -32.55 -11.41
C LEU A 250 1.72 -31.63 -12.17
N ILE A 251 0.41 -31.90 -12.14
CA ILE A 251 -0.62 -31.04 -12.72
C ILE A 251 -0.61 -29.67 -12.05
N LEU A 252 -0.53 -29.63 -10.72
CA LEU A 252 -0.46 -28.39 -9.96
C LEU A 252 0.81 -27.60 -10.28
N CYS A 253 1.97 -28.26 -10.30
CA CYS A 253 3.24 -27.61 -10.61
C CYS A 253 3.22 -26.97 -12.00
N LYS A 254 2.69 -27.68 -13.00
CA LYS A 254 2.52 -27.14 -14.36
C LYS A 254 1.60 -25.91 -14.37
N ALA A 255 0.51 -25.92 -13.62
CA ALA A 255 -0.42 -24.78 -13.56
C ALA A 255 0.21 -23.55 -12.87
N VAL A 256 0.95 -23.76 -11.78
CA VAL A 256 1.65 -22.68 -11.06
C VAL A 256 2.78 -22.11 -11.89
N MET A 257 3.59 -22.94 -12.55
CA MET A 257 4.66 -22.44 -13.45
C MET A 257 4.09 -21.58 -14.59
N LYS A 258 2.90 -21.92 -15.10
CA LYS A 258 2.24 -21.15 -16.15
C LYS A 258 1.61 -19.85 -15.65
N LEU A 259 0.96 -19.86 -14.49
CA LEU A 259 0.14 -18.74 -14.01
C LEU A 259 0.87 -17.83 -13.01
N LEU A 260 1.85 -18.38 -12.29
CA LEU A 260 2.56 -17.75 -11.16
C LEU A 260 4.07 -18.13 -11.21
N PRO A 261 4.81 -17.77 -12.28
CA PRO A 261 6.18 -18.22 -12.49
C PRO A 261 7.14 -17.78 -11.38
N ASN A 262 6.97 -16.58 -10.82
CA ASN A 262 7.82 -16.09 -9.73
C ASN A 262 7.70 -16.96 -8.48
N ASN A 263 6.48 -17.29 -8.07
CA ASN A 263 6.23 -18.19 -6.94
C ASN A 263 6.83 -19.59 -7.18
N ALA A 264 6.75 -20.10 -8.41
CA ALA A 264 7.35 -21.37 -8.77
C ALA A 264 8.87 -21.36 -8.61
N CYS A 265 9.56 -20.31 -9.10
CA CYS A 265 11.02 -20.16 -8.98
C CYS A 265 11.50 -20.21 -7.53
N ASP A 266 10.76 -19.61 -6.59
CA ASP A 266 11.14 -19.60 -5.17
C ASP A 266 10.83 -20.94 -4.47
N SER A 267 9.68 -21.55 -4.78
CA SER A 267 9.11 -22.65 -4.00
C SER A 267 9.43 -24.05 -4.52
N PHE A 268 9.61 -24.22 -5.83
CA PHE A 268 9.65 -25.54 -6.46
C PHE A 268 10.99 -26.28 -6.39
N PRO A 269 12.18 -25.65 -6.24
CA PRO A 269 13.44 -26.40 -6.13
C PRO A 269 13.41 -27.46 -5.02
N ARG A 270 12.92 -27.11 -3.83
CA ARG A 270 12.81 -28.03 -2.70
C ARG A 270 11.76 -29.11 -2.93
N LEU A 271 10.61 -28.75 -3.49
CA LEU A 271 9.53 -29.68 -3.81
C LEU A 271 9.98 -30.74 -4.83
N PHE A 272 10.62 -30.31 -5.92
CA PHE A 272 11.11 -31.19 -6.97
C PHE A 272 12.24 -32.10 -6.49
N MET A 273 13.14 -31.61 -5.61
CA MET A 273 14.15 -32.44 -4.96
C MET A 273 13.51 -33.57 -4.14
N THR A 274 12.50 -33.25 -3.33
CA THR A 274 11.78 -34.26 -2.53
C THR A 274 10.98 -35.23 -3.40
N MET A 275 10.33 -34.77 -4.47
CA MET A 275 9.63 -35.63 -5.42
C MET A 275 10.58 -36.61 -6.11
N ASN A 276 11.77 -36.16 -6.52
CA ASN A 276 12.81 -37.04 -7.08
C ASN A 276 13.22 -38.13 -6.09
N GLY A 277 13.55 -37.77 -4.85
CA GLY A 277 13.90 -38.74 -3.81
C GLY A 277 12.78 -39.75 -3.52
N ALA A 278 11.53 -39.28 -3.52
CA ALA A 278 10.37 -40.14 -3.29
C ALA A 278 10.09 -41.10 -4.46
N LEU A 279 10.25 -40.63 -5.70
CA LEU A 279 10.14 -41.46 -6.91
C LEU A 279 11.20 -42.57 -6.94
N GLU A 280 12.46 -42.22 -6.66
CA GLU A 280 13.54 -43.21 -6.61
C GLU A 280 13.35 -44.22 -5.48
N GLY A 281 12.90 -43.79 -4.30
CA GLY A 281 12.53 -44.70 -3.22
C GLY A 281 11.45 -45.70 -3.64
N MET A 282 10.40 -45.25 -4.32
CA MET A 282 9.32 -46.14 -4.79
C MET A 282 9.77 -47.12 -5.89
N LYS A 283 10.67 -46.70 -6.78
CA LYS A 283 11.26 -47.58 -7.80
C LYS A 283 12.10 -48.69 -7.15
N LEU A 284 12.98 -48.33 -6.21
CA LEU A 284 13.92 -49.25 -5.56
C LEU A 284 13.22 -50.26 -4.63
N TYR A 285 12.30 -49.80 -3.78
CA TYR A 285 11.72 -50.65 -2.72
C TYR A 285 10.44 -51.38 -3.13
N GLN A 286 9.66 -50.84 -4.06
CA GLN A 286 8.33 -51.38 -4.40
C GLN A 286 8.18 -51.85 -5.84
N LYS A 287 9.22 -51.70 -6.69
CA LYS A 287 9.21 -52.12 -8.12
C LYS A 287 8.00 -51.58 -8.91
N VAL A 288 7.51 -50.38 -8.57
CA VAL A 288 6.38 -49.74 -9.27
C VAL A 288 6.88 -49.04 -10.53
N ASN A 289 6.19 -49.23 -11.66
CA ASN A 289 6.48 -48.50 -12.90
C ASN A 289 6.00 -47.04 -12.81
N LEU A 290 6.97 -46.13 -12.72
CA LEU A 290 6.82 -44.67 -12.56
C LEU A 290 7.62 -43.88 -13.61
N GLU A 291 7.95 -44.49 -14.76
CA GLU A 291 8.74 -43.83 -15.81
C GLU A 291 8.07 -42.55 -16.31
N LYS A 292 6.74 -42.57 -16.50
CA LYS A 292 5.99 -41.41 -17.00
C LYS A 292 6.05 -40.22 -16.04
N GLU A 293 5.85 -40.45 -14.75
CA GLU A 293 5.94 -39.41 -13.72
C GLU A 293 7.36 -38.88 -13.59
N SER A 294 8.36 -39.75 -13.73
CA SER A 294 9.78 -39.37 -13.74
C SER A 294 10.14 -38.46 -14.91
N THR A 295 9.65 -38.77 -16.12
CA THR A 295 9.89 -37.94 -17.32
C THR A 295 9.21 -36.58 -17.21
N HIS A 296 7.92 -36.54 -16.82
CA HIS A 296 7.22 -35.26 -16.63
C HIS A 296 7.86 -34.37 -15.56
N LEU A 297 8.39 -34.96 -14.47
CA LEU A 297 9.09 -34.19 -13.45
C LEU A 297 10.39 -33.58 -14.00
N LYS A 298 11.14 -34.34 -14.82
CA LYS A 298 12.35 -33.83 -15.49
C LYS A 298 12.03 -32.67 -16.45
N GLU A 299 10.98 -32.80 -17.27
CA GLU A 299 10.53 -31.73 -18.16
C GLU A 299 10.17 -30.44 -17.39
N LEU A 300 9.48 -30.56 -16.26
CA LEU A 300 9.15 -29.41 -15.40
C LEU A 300 10.38 -28.83 -14.71
N GLN A 301 11.37 -29.66 -14.34
CA GLN A 301 12.65 -29.19 -13.80
C GLN A 301 13.43 -28.37 -14.83
N GLU A 302 13.51 -28.82 -16.07
CA GLU A 302 14.17 -28.08 -17.16
C GLU A 302 13.48 -26.74 -17.41
N GLN A 303 12.14 -26.72 -17.49
CA GLN A 303 11.38 -25.48 -17.63
C GLN A 303 11.59 -24.51 -16.45
N LEU A 304 11.71 -25.04 -15.23
CA LEU A 304 11.98 -24.23 -14.05
C LEU A 304 13.39 -23.61 -14.08
N ILE A 305 14.40 -24.39 -14.52
CA ILE A 305 15.78 -23.89 -14.66
C ILE A 305 15.80 -22.72 -15.65
N ILE A 306 15.19 -22.89 -16.83
CA ILE A 306 15.09 -21.83 -17.83
C ILE A 306 14.40 -20.59 -17.24
N ALA A 307 13.29 -20.76 -16.52
CA ALA A 307 12.58 -19.65 -15.89
C ALA A 307 13.41 -18.94 -14.81
N ILE A 308 14.23 -19.68 -14.05
CA ILE A 308 15.15 -19.11 -13.05
C ILE A 308 16.28 -18.32 -13.74
N GLU A 309 16.87 -18.88 -14.79
CA GLU A 309 17.95 -18.22 -15.57
C GLU A 309 17.44 -16.95 -16.26
N GLU A 310 16.25 -16.99 -16.88
CA GLU A 310 15.60 -15.80 -17.45
C GLU A 310 15.34 -14.74 -16.38
N ARG A 311 14.85 -15.14 -15.19
CA ARG A 311 14.63 -14.22 -14.07
C ARG A 311 15.93 -13.57 -13.61
N GLN A 312 17.00 -14.34 -13.46
CA GLN A 312 18.31 -13.83 -13.06
C GLN A 312 18.87 -12.85 -14.10
N THR A 313 18.79 -13.20 -15.38
CA THR A 313 19.26 -12.36 -16.49
C THR A 313 18.49 -11.05 -16.57
N ARG A 314 17.15 -11.10 -16.46
CA ARG A 314 16.31 -9.89 -16.38
C ARG A 314 16.67 -9.05 -15.16
N GLY A 315 16.92 -9.67 -14.00
CA GLY A 315 17.35 -8.98 -12.79
C GLY A 315 18.67 -8.22 -12.99
N LEU A 316 19.67 -8.84 -13.64
CA LEU A 316 20.97 -8.23 -13.94
C LEU A 316 20.87 -7.06 -14.93
N ILE A 317 20.02 -7.18 -15.95
CA ILE A 317 19.80 -6.09 -16.91
C ILE A 317 19.14 -4.90 -16.21
N VAL A 318 18.13 -5.15 -15.39
CA VAL A 318 17.44 -4.10 -14.63
C VAL A 318 18.37 -3.46 -13.61
N SER A 319 19.23 -4.23 -12.91
CA SER A 319 20.17 -3.67 -11.94
C SER A 319 21.20 -2.78 -12.62
N LYS A 320 21.78 -3.22 -13.76
CA LYS A 320 22.76 -2.43 -14.50
C LYS A 320 22.15 -1.17 -15.11
N ALA A 321 20.95 -1.26 -15.68
CA ALA A 321 20.24 -0.09 -16.21
C ALA A 321 19.89 0.90 -15.08
N THR A 322 19.49 0.39 -13.92
CA THR A 322 19.21 1.19 -12.72
C THR A 322 20.46 1.94 -12.25
N GLU A 323 21.58 1.24 -12.12
CA GLU A 323 22.86 1.83 -11.72
C GLU A 323 23.31 2.94 -12.69
N LEU A 324 23.21 2.70 -14.00
CA LEU A 324 23.49 3.71 -15.02
C LEU A 324 22.57 4.93 -14.90
N LEU A 325 21.27 4.73 -14.66
CA LEU A 325 20.33 5.82 -14.46
C LEU A 325 20.65 6.66 -13.22
N GLN A 326 21.12 6.04 -12.12
CA GLN A 326 21.46 6.78 -10.89
C GLN A 326 22.60 7.79 -11.12
N HIS A 327 23.56 7.44 -11.97
CA HIS A 327 24.70 8.30 -12.30
C HIS A 327 24.46 9.21 -13.50
N THR A 328 23.31 9.10 -14.16
CA THR A 328 22.95 9.97 -15.28
C THR A 328 22.45 11.31 -14.74
N PRO A 329 23.04 12.45 -15.15
CA PRO A 329 22.57 13.75 -14.69
C PRO A 329 21.13 14.01 -15.16
N PRO A 330 20.28 14.63 -14.32
CA PRO A 330 18.92 14.93 -14.73
C PRO A 330 18.91 15.94 -15.89
N PRO A 331 17.93 15.86 -16.80
CA PRO A 331 17.85 16.75 -17.95
C PRO A 331 17.50 18.20 -17.59
N ASP A 332 16.88 18.41 -16.43
CA ASP A 332 16.38 19.68 -15.93
C ASP A 332 16.46 19.75 -14.39
N ASN A 333 16.38 20.96 -13.84
CA ASN A 333 16.40 21.16 -12.39
C ASN A 333 14.99 20.95 -11.80
N PHE A 334 14.85 20.02 -10.85
CA PHE A 334 13.56 19.73 -10.22
C PHE A 334 12.93 20.93 -9.47
N ARG A 335 13.74 21.91 -9.07
CA ARG A 335 13.28 23.14 -8.39
C ARG A 335 12.50 24.06 -9.31
N GLU A 336 12.77 23.97 -10.61
CA GLU A 336 12.12 24.78 -11.64
C GLU A 336 10.92 24.05 -12.26
N LEU A 337 10.79 22.74 -12.02
CA LEU A 337 9.68 21.95 -12.51
C LEU A 337 8.35 22.39 -11.87
N SER A 338 7.30 22.47 -12.69
CA SER A 338 5.97 22.70 -12.16
C SER A 338 5.51 21.52 -11.30
N VAL A 339 5.05 21.83 -10.08
CA VAL A 339 4.35 20.87 -9.20
C VAL A 339 3.05 20.41 -9.84
N PHE A 340 2.37 21.29 -10.58
CA PHE A 340 1.19 20.93 -11.34
C PHE A 340 1.60 20.26 -12.66
N PRO A 341 0.82 19.28 -13.16
CA PRO A 341 1.07 18.71 -14.48
C PRO A 341 0.89 19.75 -15.58
N THR A 342 1.50 19.49 -16.72
CA THR A 342 1.36 20.26 -17.96
C THR A 342 0.70 19.40 -19.03
N SER A 343 0.26 20.00 -20.14
CA SER A 343 -0.26 19.23 -21.28
C SER A 343 0.78 18.24 -21.82
N LYS A 344 2.08 18.58 -21.78
CA LYS A 344 3.16 17.66 -22.18
C LYS A 344 3.21 16.44 -21.26
N ASP A 345 3.03 16.61 -19.95
CA ASP A 345 3.02 15.48 -19.00
C ASP A 345 1.90 14.47 -19.29
N ILE A 346 0.78 14.93 -19.85
CA ILE A 346 -0.38 14.09 -20.16
C ILE A 346 -0.26 13.45 -21.55
N MET A 347 0.15 14.21 -22.56
CA MET A 347 0.10 13.76 -23.96
C MET A 347 1.43 13.20 -24.49
N SER A 348 2.54 13.42 -23.78
CA SER A 348 3.85 12.96 -24.25
C SER A 348 3.95 11.44 -24.25
N LEU A 349 4.45 10.91 -25.38
CA LEU A 349 4.86 9.51 -25.51
C LEU A 349 6.25 9.25 -24.91
N GLU A 350 7.02 10.30 -24.66
CA GLU A 350 8.34 10.19 -24.00
C GLU A 350 8.15 9.75 -22.54
N LYS A 351 8.92 8.74 -22.13
CA LYS A 351 8.97 8.34 -20.73
C LYS A 351 9.60 9.47 -19.91
N PRO A 352 8.99 9.87 -18.79
CA PRO A 352 9.57 10.90 -17.95
C PRO A 352 10.89 10.40 -17.36
N PHE A 353 11.86 11.30 -17.21
CA PHE A 353 13.09 10.99 -16.51
C PHE A 353 12.77 10.76 -15.03
N VAL A 354 12.85 9.52 -14.58
CA VAL A 354 12.60 9.12 -13.19
C VAL A 354 13.66 8.10 -12.80
N ARG A 355 14.31 8.32 -11.66
CA ARG A 355 15.27 7.40 -11.07
C ARG A 355 14.56 6.53 -10.02
N PRO A 356 14.88 5.23 -9.92
CA PRO A 356 14.33 4.41 -8.85
C PRO A 356 14.86 4.87 -7.49
N ASN A 357 14.08 4.62 -6.44
CA ASN A 357 14.54 4.90 -5.08
C ASN A 357 15.72 3.98 -4.71
N ILE A 358 16.78 4.55 -4.11
CA ILE A 358 17.88 3.77 -3.57
C ILE A 358 17.38 3.11 -2.28
N VAL A 359 17.24 1.79 -2.29
CA VAL A 359 16.79 1.00 -1.13
C VAL A 359 17.96 0.57 -0.25
N GLU A 360 19.11 0.34 -0.88
CA GLU A 360 20.35 -0.08 -0.21
C GLU A 360 21.48 0.86 -0.61
N GLY A 361 22.14 1.45 0.40
CA GLY A 361 23.25 2.39 0.20
C GLY A 361 22.85 3.85 0.29
N ALA A 362 23.86 4.72 0.19
CA ALA A 362 23.74 6.16 0.34
C ALA A 362 23.42 6.85 -0.99
N TYR A 363 22.80 8.02 -0.88
CA TYR A 363 22.72 8.98 -1.98
C TYR A 363 24.03 9.76 -2.08
N THR A 364 24.36 10.24 -3.28
CA THR A 364 25.61 10.98 -3.51
C THR A 364 25.61 12.38 -2.87
N SER A 365 24.43 12.97 -2.69
CA SER A 365 24.25 14.29 -2.07
C SER A 365 22.78 14.53 -1.71
N VAL A 366 22.51 15.58 -0.92
CA VAL A 366 21.15 16.03 -0.61
C VAL A 366 20.40 16.39 -1.89
N GLU A 367 21.03 17.09 -2.84
CA GLU A 367 20.42 17.44 -4.13
C GLU A 367 20.01 16.18 -4.94
N HIS A 368 20.86 15.14 -4.92
CA HIS A 368 20.52 13.88 -5.56
C HIS A 368 19.29 13.24 -4.90
N TYR A 369 19.26 13.15 -3.57
CA TYR A 369 18.11 12.63 -2.84
C TYR A 369 16.83 13.41 -3.17
N LEU A 370 16.88 14.74 -3.10
CA LEU A 370 15.73 15.61 -3.35
C LEU A 370 15.19 15.48 -4.78
N ASP A 371 16.05 15.41 -5.80
CA ASP A 371 15.60 15.21 -7.19
C ASP A 371 14.89 13.86 -7.35
N VAL A 372 15.49 12.78 -6.82
CA VAL A 372 14.90 11.43 -6.90
C VAL A 372 13.54 11.40 -6.23
N GLN A 373 13.44 11.90 -4.98
CA GLN A 373 12.17 11.93 -4.25
C GLN A 373 11.13 12.84 -4.93
N PHE A 374 11.53 14.01 -5.42
CA PHE A 374 10.62 14.93 -6.10
C PHE A 374 10.02 14.28 -7.36
N ARG A 375 10.86 13.72 -8.23
CA ARG A 375 10.41 13.12 -9.50
C ARG A 375 9.55 11.88 -9.27
N LEU A 376 9.93 11.02 -8.31
CA LEU A 376 9.12 9.86 -7.93
C LEU A 376 7.75 10.27 -7.39
N MET A 377 7.71 11.19 -6.42
CA MET A 377 6.47 11.68 -5.83
C MET A 377 5.58 12.40 -6.85
N ARG A 378 6.17 13.16 -7.78
CA ARG A 378 5.43 13.80 -8.87
C ARG A 378 4.84 12.77 -9.83
N GLU A 379 5.64 11.78 -10.24
CA GLU A 379 5.17 10.73 -11.15
C GLU A 379 4.07 9.86 -10.53
N ASP A 380 4.08 9.65 -9.21
CA ASP A 380 3.09 8.84 -8.49
C ASP A 380 1.64 9.33 -8.71
N PHE A 381 1.41 10.64 -8.83
CA PHE A 381 0.07 11.19 -9.11
C PHE A 381 -0.15 11.56 -10.59
N VAL A 382 0.91 11.85 -11.34
CA VAL A 382 0.82 12.17 -12.78
C VAL A 382 0.56 10.93 -13.62
N LYS A 383 1.22 9.81 -13.31
CA LYS A 383 1.12 8.58 -14.08
C LYS A 383 -0.32 8.03 -14.13
N PRO A 384 -1.05 7.87 -13.02
CA PRO A 384 -2.43 7.37 -13.07
C PRO A 384 -3.35 8.31 -13.85
N LEU A 385 -3.11 9.61 -13.79
CA LEU A 385 -3.86 10.62 -14.55
C LEU A 385 -3.60 10.49 -16.05
N ARG A 386 -2.34 10.41 -16.47
CA ARG A 386 -1.93 10.20 -17.87
C ARG A 386 -2.48 8.88 -18.43
N GLU A 387 -2.30 7.78 -17.69
CA GLU A 387 -2.78 6.45 -18.11
C GLU A 387 -4.30 6.42 -18.23
N GLY A 388 -5.03 7.01 -17.26
CA GLY A 388 -6.48 7.12 -17.31
C GLY A 388 -6.98 7.96 -18.49
N ILE A 389 -6.33 9.08 -18.80
CA ILE A 389 -6.68 9.91 -19.96
C ILE A 389 -6.40 9.15 -21.27
N SER A 390 -5.26 8.47 -21.38
CA SER A 390 -4.93 7.65 -22.55
C SER A 390 -5.92 6.50 -22.75
N GLU A 391 -6.30 5.81 -21.66
CA GLU A 391 -7.33 4.77 -21.67
C GLU A 391 -8.67 5.32 -22.18
N TYR A 392 -9.08 6.49 -21.68
CA TYR A 392 -10.30 7.16 -22.13
C TYR A 392 -10.27 7.47 -23.64
N LEU A 393 -9.19 8.09 -24.13
CA LEU A 393 -9.03 8.44 -25.55
C LEU A 393 -9.09 7.21 -26.45
N ASN A 394 -8.44 6.12 -26.04
CA ASN A 394 -8.47 4.84 -26.76
C ASN A 394 -9.88 4.24 -26.78
N MET A 395 -10.62 4.29 -25.67
CA MET A 395 -12.01 3.81 -25.63
C MET A 395 -12.94 4.63 -26.52
N THR A 396 -12.79 5.96 -26.53
CA THR A 396 -13.60 6.84 -27.40
C THR A 396 -13.32 6.61 -28.87
N ASN A 397 -12.05 6.44 -29.25
CA ASN A 397 -11.64 6.16 -30.62
C ASN A 397 -12.17 4.80 -31.11
N LEU A 398 -12.12 3.78 -30.24
CA LEU A 398 -12.60 2.42 -30.55
C LEU A 398 -14.10 2.22 -30.30
N ARG A 399 -14.83 3.26 -29.85
CA ARG A 399 -16.26 3.19 -29.44
C ARG A 399 -16.56 2.07 -28.46
N LYS A 400 -15.60 1.73 -27.60
CA LYS A 400 -15.75 0.69 -26.58
C LYS A 400 -16.41 1.29 -25.34
N LYS A 401 -17.32 0.53 -24.73
CA LYS A 401 -17.89 0.88 -23.41
C LYS A 401 -17.05 0.21 -22.33
N GLY A 402 -16.63 0.99 -21.34
CA GLY A 402 -15.81 0.49 -20.24
C GLY A 402 -15.74 1.52 -19.10
N HIS A 403 -15.22 1.06 -17.97
CA HIS A 403 -14.82 1.92 -16.87
C HIS A 403 -13.37 2.33 -17.10
N VAL A 404 -13.08 3.62 -17.02
CA VAL A 404 -11.71 4.13 -17.09
C VAL A 404 -11.12 4.13 -15.69
N SER A 405 -9.98 3.50 -15.51
CA SER A 405 -9.30 3.44 -14.22
C SER A 405 -8.72 4.80 -13.82
N SER A 406 -8.58 5.06 -12.52
CA SER A 406 -7.81 6.18 -11.94
C SER A 406 -8.34 7.60 -12.18
N ILE A 407 -9.35 7.78 -13.03
CA ILE A 407 -9.95 9.09 -13.33
C ILE A 407 -11.48 9.06 -13.36
N ARG A 408 -12.11 10.21 -13.15
CA ARG A 408 -13.55 10.40 -13.30
C ARG A 408 -13.83 11.46 -14.34
N ILE A 409 -14.75 11.16 -15.26
CA ILE A 409 -15.03 12.00 -16.42
C ILE A 409 -16.40 12.66 -16.27
N TYR A 410 -16.46 13.94 -16.61
CA TYR A 410 -17.65 14.77 -16.58
C TYR A 410 -17.76 15.49 -17.92
N HIS A 411 -18.90 15.32 -18.59
CA HIS A 411 -19.15 15.89 -19.92
C HIS A 411 -19.98 17.17 -19.82
N LYS A 412 -19.82 18.06 -20.82
CA LYS A 412 -20.56 19.32 -20.95
C LYS A 412 -20.38 20.25 -19.75
N VAL A 413 -19.17 20.32 -19.22
CA VAL A 413 -18.87 21.18 -18.08
C VAL A 413 -18.83 22.64 -18.52
N LEU A 414 -19.45 23.51 -17.73
CA LEU A 414 -19.61 24.93 -18.03
C LEU A 414 -19.01 25.79 -16.91
N PHE A 415 -18.19 26.76 -17.28
CA PHE A 415 -17.68 27.77 -16.35
C PHE A 415 -18.70 28.88 -16.13
N GLN A 416 -18.85 29.31 -14.87
CA GLN A 416 -19.82 30.30 -14.43
C GLN A 416 -19.12 31.52 -13.80
N GLU A 417 -19.79 32.20 -12.86
CA GLU A 417 -19.31 33.41 -12.22
C GLU A 417 -18.11 33.14 -11.29
N SER A 418 -17.25 34.16 -11.15
CA SER A 418 -16.18 34.16 -10.16
C SER A 418 -16.73 34.69 -8.83
N MET A 419 -16.31 34.09 -7.72
CA MET A 419 -16.74 34.46 -6.37
C MET A 419 -15.54 34.50 -5.43
N VAL A 420 -15.60 35.34 -4.41
CA VAL A 420 -14.58 35.34 -3.35
C VAL A 420 -15.02 34.40 -2.25
N VAL A 421 -14.18 33.41 -1.93
CA VAL A 421 -14.39 32.47 -0.84
C VAL A 421 -13.12 32.35 -0.03
N ARG A 422 -13.21 32.62 1.28
CA ARG A 422 -12.09 32.53 2.23
C ARG A 422 -10.86 33.31 1.75
N ASP A 423 -11.09 34.55 1.29
CA ASP A 423 -10.07 35.46 0.74
C ASP A 423 -9.37 34.99 -0.54
N LYS A 424 -9.91 33.95 -1.22
CA LYS A 424 -9.47 33.49 -2.54
C LYS A 424 -10.52 33.78 -3.61
N ILE A 425 -10.07 34.03 -4.85
CA ILE A 425 -10.95 34.15 -6.01
C ILE A 425 -11.19 32.75 -6.57
N GLY A 426 -12.37 32.20 -6.28
CA GLY A 426 -12.86 30.95 -6.85
C GLY A 426 -13.65 31.19 -8.13
N LEU A 427 -13.63 30.21 -9.03
CA LEU A 427 -14.49 30.16 -10.22
C LEU A 427 -15.51 29.03 -10.04
N MET A 428 -16.79 29.36 -10.22
CA MET A 428 -17.85 28.36 -10.15
C MET A 428 -17.91 27.55 -11.44
N VAL A 429 -18.06 26.24 -11.32
CA VAL A 429 -18.15 25.30 -12.43
C VAL A 429 -19.41 24.46 -12.27
N CYS A 430 -20.22 24.37 -13.33
CA CYS A 430 -21.33 23.43 -13.42
C CYS A 430 -20.87 22.15 -14.12
N PHE A 431 -20.68 21.08 -13.35
CA PHE A 431 -20.16 19.80 -13.85
C PHE A 431 -21.24 18.79 -14.25
N ASP A 432 -22.51 19.04 -13.87
CA ASP A 432 -23.65 18.18 -14.21
C ASP A 432 -24.87 19.01 -14.66
N PRO A 433 -24.78 19.70 -15.82
CA PRO A 433 -25.88 20.54 -16.31
C PRO A 433 -27.14 19.72 -16.62
N ASP A 434 -26.97 18.50 -17.12
CA ASP A 434 -28.06 17.58 -17.48
C ASP A 434 -28.66 16.87 -16.24
N LYS A 435 -28.14 17.12 -15.03
CA LYS A 435 -28.57 16.52 -13.76
C LYS A 435 -28.60 14.98 -13.77
N LYS A 436 -27.60 14.35 -14.40
CA LYS A 436 -27.47 12.88 -14.51
C LYS A 436 -26.97 12.23 -13.23
N MET A 437 -26.35 12.99 -12.32
CA MET A 437 -25.67 12.48 -11.12
C MET A 437 -26.51 12.52 -9.84
N ARG A 438 -27.85 12.61 -9.94
CA ARG A 438 -28.77 12.70 -8.78
C ARG A 438 -28.72 11.52 -7.81
N LYS A 439 -28.25 10.35 -8.25
CA LYS A 439 -28.20 9.11 -7.44
C LYS A 439 -26.95 9.01 -6.56
N ILE A 440 -25.97 9.91 -6.73
CA ILE A 440 -24.74 9.88 -5.95
C ILE A 440 -25.03 10.36 -4.53
N ASN A 441 -24.67 9.54 -3.54
CA ASN A 441 -24.62 9.99 -2.15
C ASN A 441 -23.36 10.83 -1.93
N TRP A 442 -23.50 12.15 -2.10
CA TRP A 442 -22.40 13.09 -1.97
C TRP A 442 -21.75 13.14 -0.59
N GLU A 443 -22.43 12.72 0.48
CA GLU A 443 -21.83 12.73 1.82
C GLU A 443 -20.68 11.71 1.91
N HIS A 444 -20.89 10.49 1.40
CA HIS A 444 -19.90 9.42 1.43
C HIS A 444 -19.03 9.35 0.16
N ALA A 445 -19.39 10.06 -0.91
CA ALA A 445 -18.61 10.06 -2.14
C ALA A 445 -17.27 10.79 -1.93
N LYS A 446 -16.14 10.08 -2.09
CA LYS A 446 -14.78 10.65 -2.10
C LYS A 446 -14.47 11.40 -3.42
N ARG A 447 -15.39 12.28 -3.83
CA ARG A 447 -15.31 13.14 -5.02
C ARG A 447 -15.16 14.59 -4.61
N PHE A 448 -14.44 15.35 -5.44
CA PHE A 448 -14.22 16.79 -5.28
C PHE A 448 -13.73 17.15 -3.87
N LEU A 449 -12.75 16.41 -3.37
CA LEU A 449 -12.13 16.76 -2.09
C LEU A 449 -11.40 18.10 -2.25
N PHE A 450 -11.29 18.86 -1.16
CA PHE A 450 -10.48 20.07 -1.14
C PHE A 450 -9.08 19.81 -1.69
N GLY A 451 -8.64 20.56 -2.70
CA GLY A 451 -7.34 20.36 -3.35
C GLY A 451 -7.27 19.16 -4.31
N SER A 452 -8.39 18.50 -4.62
CA SER A 452 -8.45 17.54 -5.73
C SER A 452 -8.09 18.22 -7.06
N LEU A 453 -7.23 17.57 -7.84
CA LEU A 453 -6.79 18.07 -9.15
C LEU A 453 -7.84 17.77 -10.23
N LEU A 454 -8.17 18.81 -11.00
CA LEU A 454 -9.12 18.79 -12.11
C LEU A 454 -8.42 19.24 -13.39
N CYS A 455 -8.76 18.59 -14.50
CA CYS A 455 -8.28 18.90 -15.84
C CYS A 455 -9.47 19.25 -16.73
N PHE A 456 -9.38 20.34 -17.48
CA PHE A 456 -10.41 20.73 -18.45
C PHE A 456 -9.82 20.80 -19.85
N THR A 457 -10.53 20.28 -20.84
CA THR A 457 -10.09 20.28 -22.24
C THR A 457 -11.26 20.39 -23.21
N GLN A 458 -10.95 20.77 -24.45
CA GLN A 458 -11.89 20.89 -25.57
C GLN A 458 -11.40 20.19 -26.83
N ASP A 459 -10.14 19.76 -26.84
CA ASP A 459 -9.39 19.31 -28.02
C ASP A 459 -8.69 17.97 -27.74
N ASN A 460 -9.35 17.09 -26.99
CA ASN A 460 -8.83 15.77 -26.62
C ASN A 460 -7.47 15.87 -25.89
N PHE A 461 -7.36 16.80 -24.94
CA PHE A 461 -6.19 17.03 -24.07
C PHE A 461 -4.95 17.58 -24.78
N GLN A 462 -5.05 18.06 -26.02
CA GLN A 462 -3.95 18.83 -26.64
C GLN A 462 -3.68 20.11 -25.85
N THR A 463 -4.73 20.79 -25.41
CA THR A 463 -4.68 21.86 -24.42
C THR A 463 -5.44 21.44 -23.15
N VAL A 464 -4.83 21.71 -22.00
CA VAL A 464 -5.39 21.33 -20.70
C VAL A 464 -5.31 22.50 -19.74
N LEU A 465 -6.45 22.87 -19.16
CA LEU A 465 -6.52 23.81 -18.05
C LEU A 465 -6.53 23.02 -16.75
N PHE A 466 -5.56 23.25 -15.88
CA PHE A 466 -5.50 22.60 -14.58
C PHE A 466 -6.11 23.49 -13.50
N ALA A 467 -6.90 22.89 -12.61
CA ALA A 467 -7.47 23.57 -11.45
C ALA A 467 -7.51 22.65 -10.24
N THR A 468 -7.69 23.24 -9.06
CA THR A 468 -7.94 22.53 -7.81
C THR A 468 -9.26 22.92 -7.20
N VAL A 469 -9.88 22.02 -6.44
CA VAL A 469 -11.14 22.30 -5.73
C VAL A 469 -10.86 23.19 -4.50
N VAL A 470 -11.52 24.35 -4.44
CA VAL A 470 -11.36 25.32 -3.34
C VAL A 470 -12.20 24.96 -2.12
N GLU A 471 -13.40 24.44 -2.35
CA GLU A 471 -14.32 24.09 -1.28
C GLU A 471 -15.26 22.97 -1.73
N ARG A 472 -15.46 21.99 -0.85
CA ARG A 472 -16.41 20.90 -1.05
C ARG A 472 -17.72 21.20 -0.34
N ASP A 473 -18.57 22.00 -0.98
CA ASP A 473 -19.92 22.27 -0.50
C ASP A 473 -20.92 21.19 -0.96
N LEU A 474 -21.52 20.47 -0.01
CA LEU A 474 -22.50 19.42 -0.30
C LEU A 474 -23.77 19.95 -0.97
N LYS A 475 -24.16 21.20 -0.71
CA LYS A 475 -25.34 21.81 -1.37
C LYS A 475 -25.05 22.07 -2.85
N GLY A 476 -23.93 22.72 -3.15
CA GLY A 476 -23.43 22.90 -4.52
C GLY A 476 -23.28 21.59 -5.27
N LEU A 477 -22.72 20.55 -4.65
CA LEU A 477 -22.58 19.23 -5.29
C LEU A 477 -23.93 18.59 -5.68
N LYS A 478 -24.95 18.69 -4.81
CA LYS A 478 -26.33 18.25 -5.14
C LYS A 478 -26.91 19.04 -6.31
N GLU A 479 -26.47 20.28 -6.49
CA GLU A 479 -26.81 21.13 -7.63
C GLU A 479 -25.89 20.93 -8.85
N GLY A 480 -24.93 20.01 -8.82
CA GLY A 480 -24.01 19.80 -9.94
C GLY A 480 -23.02 20.95 -10.13
N ARG A 481 -22.66 21.62 -9.03
CA ARG A 481 -21.79 22.80 -8.99
C ARG A 481 -20.60 22.59 -8.06
N ILE A 482 -19.43 23.06 -8.46
CA ILE A 482 -18.20 23.00 -7.66
C ILE A 482 -17.37 24.26 -7.85
N MET A 483 -16.68 24.68 -6.79
CA MET A 483 -15.80 25.84 -6.83
C MET A 483 -14.35 25.41 -7.00
N ILE A 484 -13.66 26.06 -7.93
CA ILE A 484 -12.29 25.76 -8.29
C ILE A 484 -11.39 27.00 -8.28
N GLU A 485 -10.09 26.79 -8.26
CA GLU A 485 -9.05 27.78 -8.47
C GLU A 485 -8.09 27.23 -9.53
N PHE A 486 -7.76 28.04 -10.54
CA PHE A 486 -6.80 27.62 -11.56
C PHE A 486 -5.40 27.46 -10.97
N CYS A 487 -4.71 26.42 -11.41
CA CYS A 487 -3.35 26.13 -10.98
C CYS A 487 -2.37 27.19 -11.51
N GLU A 488 -1.25 27.36 -10.81
CA GLU A 488 -0.14 28.21 -11.26
C GLU A 488 0.30 27.82 -12.69
N GLY A 489 0.46 28.81 -13.57
CA GLY A 489 0.80 28.60 -14.99
C GLY A 489 -0.37 28.21 -15.90
N THR A 490 -1.59 28.08 -15.39
CA THR A 490 -2.79 27.85 -16.21
C THR A 490 -3.33 29.17 -16.75
N HIS A 491 -3.49 29.26 -18.07
CA HIS A 491 -3.99 30.45 -18.76
C HIS A 491 -5.36 30.15 -19.40
N PRO A 492 -6.49 30.47 -18.72
CA PRO A 492 -7.81 30.27 -19.31
C PRO A 492 -8.06 31.24 -20.47
N PRO A 493 -8.75 30.81 -21.55
CA PRO A 493 -9.09 31.68 -22.67
C PRO A 493 -10.15 32.73 -22.29
N ASN A 494 -10.21 33.84 -23.03
CA ASN A 494 -11.13 34.95 -22.74
C ASN A 494 -12.61 34.57 -22.83
N ASP A 495 -12.94 33.57 -23.66
CA ASP A 495 -14.28 33.07 -23.90
C ASP A 495 -14.62 31.79 -23.11
N LEU A 496 -13.86 31.50 -22.05
CA LEU A 496 -14.02 30.34 -21.14
C LEU A 496 -15.48 30.00 -20.79
N ARG A 497 -16.33 31.02 -20.58
CA ARG A 497 -17.73 30.84 -20.15
C ARG A 497 -18.72 30.53 -21.29
N LYS A 498 -18.31 30.70 -22.54
CA LYS A 498 -19.16 30.50 -23.72
C LYS A 498 -19.06 29.09 -24.30
N GLN A 499 -18.10 28.31 -23.81
CA GLN A 499 -17.79 27.00 -24.38
C GLN A 499 -18.05 25.87 -23.39
N GLU A 500 -18.29 24.67 -23.93
CA GLU A 500 -18.38 23.43 -23.17
C GLU A 500 -17.01 22.77 -23.06
N TYR A 501 -16.73 22.19 -21.89
CA TYR A 501 -15.49 21.49 -21.61
C TYR A 501 -15.76 20.04 -21.21
N LEU A 502 -14.81 19.16 -21.52
CA LEU A 502 -14.65 17.89 -20.86
C LEU A 502 -13.84 18.13 -19.59
N MET A 503 -14.34 17.67 -18.44
CA MET A 503 -13.61 17.73 -17.18
C MET A 503 -13.21 16.32 -16.73
N VAL A 504 -11.98 16.19 -16.27
CA VAL A 504 -11.45 14.99 -15.63
C VAL A 504 -11.03 15.32 -14.20
N GLU A 505 -11.48 14.51 -13.25
CA GLU A 505 -11.02 14.52 -11.85
C GLU A 505 -10.06 13.35 -11.65
N SER A 506 -8.88 13.61 -11.09
CA SER A 506 -7.96 12.55 -10.66
C SER A 506 -8.52 11.86 -9.42
N GLU A 507 -8.49 10.52 -9.38
CA GLU A 507 -8.83 9.78 -8.16
C GLU A 507 -7.72 9.85 -7.10
N VAL A 508 -6.49 10.19 -7.51
CA VAL A 508 -5.38 10.44 -6.59
C VAL A 508 -5.59 11.78 -5.87
N TYR A 509 -5.54 11.77 -4.55
CA TYR A 509 -5.72 12.98 -3.76
C TYR A 509 -4.47 13.85 -3.82
N PHE A 510 -4.51 14.92 -4.61
CA PHE A 510 -3.36 15.75 -4.97
C PHE A 510 -2.86 16.68 -3.85
N GLU A 511 -3.74 17.21 -3.01
CA GLU A 511 -3.41 18.21 -1.97
C GLU A 511 -2.17 17.86 -1.11
N PRO A 512 -2.00 16.62 -0.60
CA PRO A 512 -0.81 16.27 0.17
C PRO A 512 0.48 16.30 -0.68
N TYR A 513 0.41 15.88 -1.95
CA TYR A 513 1.55 15.92 -2.87
C TYR A 513 1.99 17.36 -3.12
N TYR A 514 1.04 18.29 -3.30
CA TYR A 514 1.35 19.70 -3.52
C TYR A 514 2.24 20.27 -2.40
N HIS A 515 1.85 20.08 -1.14
CA HIS A 515 2.59 20.61 0.01
C HIS A 515 3.96 19.94 0.16
N VAL A 516 4.05 18.63 -0.06
CA VAL A 516 5.32 17.89 0.02
C VAL A 516 6.27 18.33 -1.09
N LEU A 517 5.80 18.38 -2.34
CA LEU A 517 6.61 18.77 -3.50
C LEU A 517 7.09 20.22 -3.37
N LYS A 518 6.24 21.16 -2.93
CA LYS A 518 6.67 22.55 -2.65
C LYS A 518 7.69 22.63 -1.52
N ALA A 519 7.63 21.74 -0.52
CA ALA A 519 8.65 21.68 0.53
C ALA A 519 9.98 21.15 -0.01
N LEU A 520 9.95 20.05 -0.78
CA LEU A 520 11.15 19.48 -1.43
C LEU A 520 11.84 20.51 -2.35
N GLN A 521 11.08 21.29 -3.12
CA GLN A 521 11.63 22.36 -3.98
C GLN A 521 12.35 23.47 -3.20
N LYS A 522 11.97 23.69 -1.93
CA LYS A 522 12.56 24.73 -1.09
C LYS A 522 13.74 24.23 -0.26
N MET A 523 13.78 22.95 0.09
CA MET A 523 14.87 22.35 0.87
C MET A 523 16.17 22.38 0.10
N ASP A 524 17.26 22.82 0.71
CA ASP A 524 18.64 22.72 0.21
C ASP A 524 19.50 21.95 1.23
N GLU A 525 20.80 21.82 0.95
CA GLU A 525 21.75 21.12 1.81
C GLU A 525 21.87 21.73 3.22
N ASP A 526 21.70 23.05 3.37
CA ASP A 526 21.84 23.75 4.65
C ASP A 526 20.62 23.53 5.56
N ILE A 527 19.43 23.39 4.98
CA ILE A 527 18.18 23.21 5.75
C ILE A 527 17.67 21.77 5.80
N PHE A 528 18.29 20.84 5.07
CA PHE A 528 17.86 19.44 5.04
C PHE A 528 18.12 18.76 6.39
N PRO A 529 17.08 18.28 7.10
CA PRO A 529 17.27 17.65 8.40
C PRO A 529 17.85 16.24 8.25
N MET A 530 18.74 15.85 9.16
CA MET A 530 19.19 14.46 9.31
C MET A 530 19.86 13.88 8.04
N SER A 531 20.59 14.70 7.27
CA SER A 531 21.31 14.28 6.06
C SER A 531 22.25 13.11 6.31
N GLU A 532 22.98 13.13 7.42
CA GLU A 532 23.90 12.07 7.86
C GLU A 532 23.19 10.70 7.92
N TYR A 533 21.90 10.67 8.30
CA TYR A 533 21.12 9.44 8.43
C TYR A 533 20.37 9.05 7.15
N ILE A 534 19.76 10.03 6.47
CA ILE A 534 18.85 9.79 5.34
C ILE A 534 19.60 9.70 4.01
N VAL A 535 20.62 10.54 3.83
CA VAL A 535 21.37 10.68 2.58
C VAL A 535 22.65 9.86 2.66
N GLU A 536 23.45 10.07 3.71
CA GLU A 536 24.77 9.44 3.86
C GLU A 536 24.73 8.06 4.50
N VAL A 537 23.62 7.71 5.17
CA VAL A 537 23.39 6.41 5.81
C VAL A 537 24.49 6.09 6.83
N GLN A 538 24.90 7.09 7.61
CA GLN A 538 25.89 6.92 8.67
C GLN A 538 25.31 6.06 9.81
N PRO A 539 25.99 4.97 10.22
CA PRO A 539 25.53 4.11 11.30
C PRO A 539 25.77 4.72 12.70
N GLU A 540 26.66 5.70 12.83
CA GLU A 540 26.99 6.36 14.08
C GLU A 540 25.81 7.19 14.60
N SER A 541 25.34 6.89 15.82
CA SER A 541 24.29 7.69 16.46
C SER A 541 24.88 8.80 17.30
N TYR A 542 24.49 10.05 17.04
CA TYR A 542 24.85 11.19 17.87
C TYR A 542 23.80 11.46 18.95
N ARG A 543 24.20 12.26 19.93
CA ARG A 543 23.32 12.72 21.00
C ARG A 543 22.47 13.88 20.48
N PRO A 544 21.23 14.06 20.99
CA PRO A 544 20.41 15.20 20.65
C PRO A 544 21.12 16.54 20.88
N LYS A 545 21.08 17.42 19.87
CA LYS A 545 21.73 18.75 19.91
C LYS A 545 21.26 19.64 21.07
N TYR A 546 20.08 19.38 21.63
CA TYR A 546 19.56 20.11 22.79
C TYR A 546 20.24 19.73 24.11
N PHE A 547 21.06 18.66 24.15
CA PHE A 547 21.90 18.36 25.31
C PHE A 547 23.15 19.25 25.31
N THR A 548 23.00 20.46 25.83
CA THR A 548 24.10 21.45 25.93
C THR A 548 25.02 21.23 27.13
N ASN A 549 24.54 20.52 28.16
CA ASN A 549 25.28 20.24 29.38
C ASN A 549 25.61 18.75 29.47
N GLU A 550 26.77 18.40 30.03
CA GLU A 550 27.12 16.99 30.24
C GLU A 550 26.31 16.33 31.38
N ASN A 551 25.82 17.12 32.34
CA ASN A 551 25.10 16.63 33.51
C ASN A 551 23.59 16.81 33.39
N VAL A 552 22.98 16.18 32.38
CA VAL A 552 21.53 16.17 32.19
C VAL A 552 20.91 15.10 33.08
N ARG A 553 20.21 15.55 34.13
CA ARG A 553 19.52 14.66 35.07
C ARG A 553 18.05 14.54 34.75
N TYR A 554 17.58 13.30 34.61
CA TYR A 554 16.18 12.97 34.39
C TYR A 554 15.60 12.31 35.65
N ASN A 555 14.34 12.62 35.94
CA ASN A 555 13.48 11.90 36.87
C ASN A 555 12.52 11.02 36.06
N LEU A 556 12.74 9.70 36.13
CA LEU A 556 11.88 8.69 35.48
C LEU A 556 11.24 7.83 36.57
N ASP A 557 9.93 7.93 36.72
CA ASP A 557 9.13 7.17 37.69
C ASP A 557 9.66 7.23 39.13
N GLY A 558 10.27 8.36 39.54
CA GLY A 558 10.84 8.59 40.87
C GLY A 558 12.35 8.36 40.96
N HIS A 559 12.99 7.86 39.90
CA HIS A 559 14.43 7.65 39.83
C HIS A 559 15.11 8.86 39.18
N VAL A 560 15.96 9.57 39.93
CA VAL A 560 16.78 10.69 39.44
C VAL A 560 18.18 10.20 39.11
N PHE A 561 18.61 10.34 37.87
CA PHE A 561 19.93 9.88 37.41
C PHE A 561 20.42 10.69 36.20
N SER A 562 21.70 10.55 35.86
CA SER A 562 22.33 11.16 34.69
C SER A 562 21.94 10.37 33.43
N VAL A 563 21.17 10.97 32.52
CA VAL A 563 20.60 10.27 31.35
C VAL A 563 21.68 9.82 30.36
N LEU A 564 22.81 10.52 30.33
CA LEU A 564 23.95 10.25 29.45
C LEU A 564 24.92 9.20 30.02
N GLU A 565 24.79 8.82 31.29
CA GLU A 565 25.63 7.82 31.93
C GLU A 565 24.99 6.44 31.87
N GLU A 566 25.55 5.57 31.03
CA GLU A 566 25.02 4.22 30.75
C GLU A 566 24.71 3.41 32.02
N ARG A 567 25.61 3.46 33.01
CA ARG A 567 25.55 2.70 34.26
C ARG A 567 24.59 3.29 35.30
N ALA A 568 24.17 4.55 35.12
CA ALA A 568 23.28 5.24 36.05
C ALA A 568 21.79 4.92 35.82
N TRP A 569 21.46 4.28 34.70
CA TRP A 569 20.08 3.95 34.36
C TRP A 569 19.46 2.93 35.34
N PRO A 570 18.19 3.12 35.75
CA PRO A 570 17.45 2.10 36.50
C PRO A 570 17.21 0.86 35.63
N ARG A 571 16.97 -0.29 36.26
CA ARG A 571 16.71 -1.56 35.58
C ARG A 571 15.36 -1.52 34.84
N ALA A 572 15.25 -2.28 33.74
CA ALA A 572 14.02 -2.40 32.95
C ALA A 572 12.77 -2.70 33.80
N SER A 573 12.89 -3.63 34.75
CA SER A 573 11.79 -4.00 35.66
C SER A 573 11.34 -2.86 36.59
N GLN A 574 12.27 -1.98 37.00
CA GLN A 574 11.95 -0.80 37.83
C GLN A 574 11.14 0.22 37.03
N LEU A 575 11.41 0.33 35.73
CA LEU A 575 10.64 1.16 34.80
C LEU A 575 9.41 0.45 34.22
N LYS A 576 9.08 -0.78 34.64
CA LYS A 576 7.96 -1.56 34.10
C LYS A 576 8.02 -1.68 32.57
N LEU A 577 9.21 -1.99 32.06
CA LEU A 577 9.49 -2.26 30.65
C LEU A 577 10.11 -3.66 30.54
N ASP A 578 9.82 -4.36 29.44
CA ASP A 578 10.67 -5.48 29.03
C ASP A 578 12.01 -4.97 28.48
N GLU A 579 12.96 -5.88 28.24
CA GLU A 579 14.30 -5.49 27.80
C GLU A 579 14.30 -4.78 26.45
N SER A 580 13.48 -5.23 25.50
CA SER A 580 13.39 -4.61 24.17
C SER A 580 12.82 -3.19 24.22
N GLN A 581 11.75 -3.01 25.00
CA GLN A 581 11.13 -1.71 25.25
C GLN A 581 12.07 -0.79 26.02
N PHE A 582 12.86 -1.32 26.96
CA PHE A 582 13.84 -0.56 27.72
C PHE A 582 14.95 -0.02 26.81
N GLN A 583 15.52 -0.84 25.93
CA GLN A 583 16.54 -0.40 24.97
C GLN A 583 15.98 0.66 23.99
N ALA A 584 14.75 0.47 23.52
CA ALA A 584 14.08 1.44 22.66
C ALA A 584 13.79 2.76 23.38
N PHE A 585 13.30 2.70 24.63
CA PHE A 585 13.04 3.85 25.49
C PHE A 585 14.32 4.65 25.76
N LYS A 586 15.40 3.95 26.10
CA LYS A 586 16.71 4.53 26.34
C LYS A 586 17.25 5.23 25.10
N SER A 587 17.20 4.55 23.95
CA SER A 587 17.63 5.11 22.67
C SER A 587 16.86 6.39 22.34
N ALA A 588 15.52 6.37 22.47
CA ALA A 588 14.67 7.54 22.19
C ALA A 588 14.97 8.78 23.05
N LEU A 589 15.57 8.60 24.24
CA LEU A 589 15.95 9.70 25.13
C LEU A 589 17.41 10.13 25.01
N THR A 590 18.26 9.37 24.32
CA THR A 590 19.72 9.58 24.30
C THR A 590 20.31 9.78 22.91
N LYS A 591 19.58 9.42 21.86
CA LYS A 591 19.99 9.54 20.46
C LYS A 591 19.11 10.54 19.72
N GLU A 592 19.70 11.29 18.80
CA GLU A 592 18.96 12.31 18.04
C GLU A 592 18.02 11.73 16.97
N PHE A 593 18.35 10.55 16.45
CA PHE A 593 17.54 9.82 15.48
C PHE A 593 17.35 8.36 15.89
N VAL A 594 16.09 7.91 15.96
CA VAL A 594 15.74 6.55 16.39
C VAL A 594 14.53 6.04 15.63
N VAL A 595 14.65 4.84 15.06
CA VAL A 595 13.53 4.10 14.47
C VAL A 595 13.15 2.95 15.41
N ILE A 596 11.91 2.95 15.89
CA ILE A 596 11.38 1.90 16.78
C ILE A 596 10.35 1.08 16.01
N GLN A 597 10.72 -0.17 15.70
CA GLN A 597 9.81 -1.12 15.09
C GLN A 597 9.20 -2.04 16.15
N GLY A 598 7.90 -2.35 16.01
CA GLY A 598 7.24 -3.30 16.89
C GLY A 598 6.03 -3.95 16.21
N PRO A 599 5.86 -5.29 16.28
CA PRO A 599 4.64 -5.97 15.87
C PRO A 599 3.36 -5.44 16.55
N PRO A 600 2.16 -5.77 16.06
CA PRO A 600 0.91 -5.46 16.74
C PRO A 600 0.91 -5.96 18.20
N GLY A 601 0.41 -5.15 19.13
CA GLY A 601 0.32 -5.52 20.55
C GLY A 601 1.60 -5.36 21.40
N THR A 602 2.74 -4.96 20.81
CA THR A 602 4.03 -4.79 21.53
C THR A 602 4.14 -3.53 22.40
N GLY A 603 3.06 -2.78 22.57
CA GLY A 603 3.05 -1.60 23.43
C GLY A 603 3.70 -0.35 22.84
N LYS A 604 3.80 -0.20 21.51
CA LYS A 604 4.34 1.01 20.85
C LYS A 604 3.74 2.31 21.38
N THR A 605 2.41 2.37 21.53
CA THR A 605 1.72 3.55 22.08
C THR A 605 2.11 3.79 23.53
N TYR A 606 2.19 2.74 24.35
CA TYR A 606 2.64 2.84 25.74
C TYR A 606 4.07 3.37 25.83
N LEU A 607 4.98 2.84 25.00
CA LEU A 607 6.37 3.27 24.93
C LEU A 607 6.49 4.73 24.47
N GLY A 608 5.81 5.12 23.39
CA GLY A 608 5.79 6.49 22.89
C GLY A 608 5.26 7.49 23.92
N LEU A 609 4.17 7.13 24.63
CA LEU A 609 3.67 7.92 25.76
C LEU A 609 4.71 8.04 26.87
N LYS A 610 5.41 6.94 27.21
CA LYS A 610 6.45 6.97 28.23
C LYS A 610 7.60 7.90 27.84
N VAL A 611 8.05 7.88 26.58
CA VAL A 611 9.06 8.80 26.04
C VAL A 611 8.58 10.25 26.13
N ALA A 612 7.39 10.56 25.60
CA ALA A 612 6.85 11.92 25.62
C ALA A 612 6.69 12.45 27.05
N ARG A 613 6.18 11.62 27.99
CA ARG A 613 6.07 11.99 29.41
C ARG A 613 7.43 12.24 30.05
N ALA A 614 8.43 11.42 29.72
CA ALA A 614 9.80 11.61 30.20
C ALA A 614 10.39 12.94 29.72
N LEU A 615 10.25 13.25 28.43
CA LEU A 615 10.69 14.54 27.87
C LEU A 615 9.96 15.72 28.53
N LEU A 616 8.63 15.67 28.63
CA LEU A 616 7.84 16.77 29.21
C LEU A 616 8.17 17.04 30.68
N ARG A 617 8.26 15.99 31.51
CA ARG A 617 8.58 16.11 32.95
C ARG A 617 9.99 16.63 33.21
N ASN A 618 10.91 16.36 32.29
CA ASN A 618 12.30 16.75 32.40
C ASN A 618 12.66 17.94 31.51
N SER A 619 11.67 18.67 30.99
CA SER A 619 11.86 19.81 30.08
C SER A 619 12.80 20.87 30.64
N ASN A 620 12.81 21.12 31.95
CA ASN A 620 13.75 22.05 32.56
C ASN A 620 15.23 21.62 32.41
N SER A 621 15.50 20.32 32.23
CA SER A 621 16.86 19.77 32.10
C SER A 621 17.40 19.82 30.67
N TRP A 622 16.54 19.92 29.65
CA TRP A 622 16.95 19.82 28.23
C TRP A 622 16.33 20.87 27.29
N ASN A 623 15.23 21.52 27.69
CA ASN A 623 14.44 22.44 26.86
C ASN A 623 14.57 23.90 27.35
N GLN A 624 15.81 24.39 27.48
CA GLN A 624 16.08 25.77 27.88
C GLN A 624 15.49 26.81 26.91
N PRO A 625 15.56 26.64 25.58
CA PRO A 625 14.62 27.31 24.69
C PRO A 625 13.28 26.59 24.84
N LYS A 626 12.21 27.27 25.28
CA LYS A 626 10.89 26.64 25.50
C LYS A 626 10.22 26.24 24.17
N THR A 627 10.72 25.19 23.54
CA THR A 627 10.22 24.71 22.25
C THR A 627 9.14 23.64 22.43
N PRO A 628 8.11 23.60 21.56
CA PRO A 628 7.07 22.59 21.61
C PRO A 628 7.56 21.23 21.09
N VAL A 629 7.02 20.15 21.64
CA VAL A 629 7.18 18.80 21.09
C VAL A 629 6.13 18.58 20.01
N LEU A 630 6.56 18.36 18.77
CA LEU A 630 5.67 18.04 17.66
C LEU A 630 5.40 16.52 17.63
N VAL A 631 4.12 16.13 17.66
CA VAL A 631 3.67 14.74 17.51
C VAL A 631 2.87 14.62 16.24
N VAL A 632 3.29 13.74 15.33
CA VAL A 632 2.61 13.47 14.06
C VAL A 632 2.17 12.00 14.04
N CYS A 633 0.92 11.76 13.66
CA CYS A 633 0.36 10.42 13.50
C CYS A 633 -0.37 10.32 12.17
N PHE A 634 -0.39 9.12 11.59
CA PHE A 634 -1.06 8.88 10.31
C PHE A 634 -2.59 9.00 10.39
N THR A 635 -3.18 8.65 11.53
CA THR A 635 -4.64 8.71 11.74
C THR A 635 -5.01 9.63 12.89
N ASN A 636 -6.16 10.31 12.77
CA ASN A 636 -6.70 11.17 13.83
C ASN A 636 -6.91 10.38 15.13
N HIS A 637 -7.48 9.16 15.05
CA HIS A 637 -7.71 8.31 16.21
C HIS A 637 -6.40 7.95 16.93
N ALA A 638 -5.30 7.66 16.20
CA ALA A 638 -4.02 7.38 16.83
C ALA A 638 -3.46 8.62 17.56
N LEU A 639 -3.61 9.80 16.95
CA LEU A 639 -3.24 11.06 17.58
C LEU A 639 -4.06 11.32 18.85
N ASP A 640 -5.39 11.15 18.78
CA ASP A 640 -6.31 11.40 19.90
C ASP A 640 -5.97 10.53 21.10
N GLN A 641 -5.82 9.21 20.88
CA GLN A 641 -5.40 8.28 21.94
C GLN A 641 -4.04 8.66 22.54
N PHE A 642 -3.11 9.14 21.72
CA PHE A 642 -1.80 9.58 22.20
C PHE A 642 -1.92 10.86 23.04
N LEU A 643 -2.70 11.84 22.60
CA LEU A 643 -2.91 13.10 23.32
C LEU A 643 -3.68 12.89 24.62
N GLU A 644 -4.71 12.04 24.64
CA GLU A 644 -5.43 11.63 25.86
C GLU A 644 -4.47 11.07 26.92
N GLY A 645 -3.49 10.27 26.48
CA GLY A 645 -2.44 9.75 27.35
C GLY A 645 -1.49 10.82 27.91
N LEU A 646 -1.44 12.02 27.33
CA LEU A 646 -0.60 13.14 27.77
C LEU A 646 -1.34 14.18 28.63
N ILE A 647 -2.67 14.21 28.61
CA ILE A 647 -3.50 15.11 29.44
C ILE A 647 -3.11 15.06 30.94
N PRO A 648 -2.82 13.89 31.55
CA PRO A 648 -2.41 13.84 32.95
C PRO A 648 -1.04 14.49 33.25
N VAL A 649 -0.24 14.80 32.21
CA VAL A 649 1.14 15.29 32.35
C VAL A 649 1.28 16.76 31.96
N THR A 650 0.47 17.26 31.02
CA THR A 650 0.52 18.66 30.58
C THR A 650 -0.87 19.17 30.18
N LYS A 651 -1.11 20.46 30.44
CA LYS A 651 -2.30 21.20 29.97
C LYS A 651 -2.03 22.03 28.72
N ASN A 652 -0.76 22.14 28.31
CA ASN A 652 -0.33 22.92 27.15
C ASN A 652 -0.32 22.02 25.91
N LEU A 653 -1.50 21.65 25.43
CA LEU A 653 -1.69 20.78 24.27
C LEU A 653 -2.45 21.53 23.18
N VAL A 654 -1.93 21.47 21.95
CA VAL A 654 -2.60 22.00 20.75
C VAL A 654 -2.77 20.85 19.77
N ARG A 655 -4.02 20.51 19.46
CA ARG A 655 -4.37 19.50 18.45
C ARG A 655 -4.70 20.21 17.14
N VAL A 656 -3.95 19.91 16.09
CA VAL A 656 -4.21 20.41 14.73
C VAL A 656 -4.66 19.25 13.86
N GLY A 657 -5.85 19.36 13.25
CA GLY A 657 -6.41 18.32 12.40
C GLY A 657 -7.93 18.45 12.26
N ARG A 658 -8.53 17.69 11.34
CA ARG A 658 -9.99 17.61 11.22
C ARG A 658 -10.59 16.99 12.49
N GLN A 659 -11.86 17.30 12.76
CA GLN A 659 -12.59 16.64 13.83
C GLN A 659 -12.64 15.14 13.54
N SER A 660 -12.32 14.30 14.54
CA SER A 660 -12.50 12.85 14.42
C SER A 660 -14.00 12.58 14.34
N GLU A 661 -14.41 11.70 13.42
CA GLU A 661 -15.81 11.23 13.30
C GLU A 661 -16.22 10.42 14.52
#